data_AF-A0A819L6T3-F1
#
_entry.id   AF-A0A819L6T3-F1
#
_cell.length_a   1.000
_cell.length_b   1.000
_cell.length_c   1.000
_cell.angle_alpha   90.00
_cell.angle_beta   90.00
_cell.angle_gamma   90.00
#
_symmetry.space_group_name_H-M   'P 1'
#
loop_
_entity.id
_entity.type
_entity.pdbx_description
1 polymer ?
#
loop_
_entity_poly.entity_id
_entity_poly.type
_entity_poly.pdbx_seq_one_letter_code
_entity_poly.pdbx_strand_id
1 'polypeptide(L)'
;MPLRLDVKRKLSVRSDRVKCVDIHPNEPWILATLFNGHVHIYNYETQQLIKTFEVCDVPVRAGKFVVRKNWAITASDDMFVRIYNYNTLERLHQFEAHNDYIRSIIIHPTQSYILTSSDDMTIKLWDWDAKWALKQTFEGHIHYVMQIAINPKDNNTFASASLDRTVKIWQLGSNQANFTLEGHDKGVNCVDYYSGGDKPYLVSGADDRRVKIWDYQNKTCVQTLEGHSQNIACVAFHPELPIILSGSEDGTVKLWHSNTYRLESTLNYGLERCWTVACLKGSNNVALGYDEGTMMIKLGREEPAMSMDASTGKIVWAKHCEIQQVNLKQLSSDQQLRDGEKVPLNIKDLGSCEIYPQTLSHSPNGRFVVVCGDGEYIIYTAITLRNKSYGNAMEFVWSEDSSEYAVRDGNMIKVFKNFKEKKTFKPDAGAEGIFGGNLLGVRSYSGLTFYDWETLSLIRRIEILPKLIYWSQNGELVCIATEESYYILRYNPQTVAAASTNKDLKSEDGIEDAFNALSEISEIVKTGVWVGDCFIYTNSLNRINYYVGGEIVTISHLDRVMYLLGYVSNENRLYFGDKDMSIVSFELSLSVLEYQTAVMRKDFETADQVLPTISKEQRTRVAHFLEKQGYRQQALAVTLDDEHKFDLALQLGNLQVCYEIAIKLENDQKWLQLSDVATKQGEFSLVEECLTHAQAFGSLILLASASSNKQLMSNIGEQSRKIGQFNIAFLSNFVLGKLDQCLDILIENQRLPEAAFFARTYLPSQINRVVGLWREKLKQMNMERAAHALANPTDYENLFPGLIDTYKTEEFLKQNTKVQSARNYQTLPPNWERNPITEMKQAEDHGQFSYISKQLNKEITNDNNDDDDDDDEIFDDVNETPIQSITKTTTNSLIGNKLITSVNADQSCSRSPTNSSAVSFHKPTTISSIIRDLSVKSTASSIISTATTVGSASQASLSDFDKELQEFDFDLGKDDIDDTENDPLVSKQLFKQTVDENE
;
A
#
# COMPACT_ATOMS: atom_id res chain seq x y z
N MET A 1 -15.14 -42.02 7.40
CA MET A 1 -13.96 -42.72 6.82
C MET A 1 -12.68 -42.31 7.58
N PRO A 2 -11.47 -42.85 7.34
CA PRO A 2 -10.24 -42.25 7.89
C PRO A 2 -10.07 -40.80 7.38
N LEU A 3 -9.47 -39.95 8.20
CA LEU A 3 -9.36 -38.51 7.98
C LEU A 3 -8.31 -38.23 6.89
N ARG A 4 -8.76 -38.01 5.65
CA ARG A 4 -7.89 -37.71 4.49
C ARG A 4 -7.28 -36.30 4.58
N LEU A 5 -6.23 -36.15 5.37
CA LEU A 5 -5.42 -34.93 5.42
C LEU A 5 -4.47 -34.86 4.21
N ASP A 6 -4.56 -33.77 3.44
CA ASP A 6 -3.58 -33.36 2.44
C ASP A 6 -2.33 -32.80 3.15
N VAL A 7 -1.29 -33.62 3.32
CA VAL A 7 -0.08 -33.24 4.08
C VAL A 7 0.99 -32.68 3.13
N LYS A 8 1.14 -31.36 3.12
CA LYS A 8 2.11 -30.65 2.26
C LYS A 8 3.32 -30.16 3.06
N ARG A 9 4.52 -30.42 2.57
CA ARG A 9 5.77 -29.89 3.14
C ARG A 9 5.93 -28.41 2.72
N LYS A 10 6.17 -27.52 3.69
CA LYS A 10 6.48 -26.09 3.47
C LYS A 10 7.97 -25.81 3.54
N LEU A 11 8.62 -26.33 4.58
CA LEU A 11 10.05 -26.16 4.88
C LEU A 11 10.68 -27.52 5.18
N SER A 12 11.90 -27.75 4.73
CA SER A 12 12.69 -28.94 5.06
C SER A 12 14.17 -28.60 4.98
N VAL A 13 14.77 -28.17 6.10
CA VAL A 13 16.16 -27.71 6.17
C VAL A 13 16.96 -28.64 7.07
N ARG A 14 18.06 -29.17 6.54
CA ARG A 14 19.03 -29.93 7.33
C ARG A 14 19.87 -28.99 8.19
N SER A 15 20.03 -29.35 9.45
CA SER A 15 20.91 -28.71 10.43
C SER A 15 21.34 -29.74 11.47
N ASP A 16 22.17 -29.34 12.43
CA ASP A 16 22.37 -30.14 13.64
C ASP A 16 21.05 -30.41 14.37
N ARG A 17 21.09 -31.39 15.29
CA ARG A 17 19.98 -31.81 16.15
C ARG A 17 19.22 -30.62 16.74
N VAL A 18 17.93 -30.52 16.39
CA VAL A 18 17.02 -29.52 16.94
C VAL A 18 16.43 -30.02 18.26
N LYS A 19 16.40 -29.17 19.28
CA LYS A 19 15.86 -29.51 20.62
C LYS A 19 14.51 -28.88 20.90
N CYS A 20 14.29 -27.63 20.49
CA CYS A 20 13.00 -26.98 20.53
C CYS A 20 12.72 -26.25 19.23
N VAL A 21 11.44 -26.23 18.84
CA VAL A 21 10.93 -25.42 17.73
C VAL A 21 9.85 -24.48 18.27
N ASP A 22 9.75 -23.30 17.68
CA ASP A 22 8.66 -22.34 17.90
C ASP A 22 8.27 -21.67 16.58
N ILE A 23 7.00 -21.29 16.44
CA ILE A 23 6.48 -20.63 15.23
C ILE A 23 6.03 -19.22 15.61
N HIS A 24 6.43 -18.21 14.84
CA HIS A 24 6.02 -16.84 15.10
C HIS A 24 4.53 -16.63 14.71
N PRO A 25 3.68 -16.11 15.61
CA PRO A 25 2.25 -15.93 15.33
C PRO A 25 1.88 -14.99 14.16
N ASN A 26 2.70 -13.97 13.89
CA ASN A 26 2.38 -12.89 12.92
C ASN A 26 3.28 -12.87 11.67
N GLU A 27 4.40 -13.59 11.69
CA GLU A 27 5.42 -13.57 10.63
C GLU A 27 5.63 -15.01 10.15
N PRO A 28 6.03 -15.26 8.91
CA PRO A 28 6.24 -16.61 8.38
C PRO A 28 7.55 -17.24 8.91
N TRP A 29 7.82 -17.15 10.21
CA TRP A 29 9.10 -17.50 10.82
C TRP A 29 9.02 -18.71 11.76
N ILE A 30 10.02 -19.58 11.68
CA ILE A 30 10.29 -20.64 12.65
C ILE A 30 11.59 -20.32 13.40
N LEU A 31 11.57 -20.43 14.72
CA LEU A 31 12.76 -20.48 15.56
C LEU A 31 13.08 -21.95 15.87
N ALA A 32 14.33 -22.36 15.64
CA ALA A 32 14.86 -23.67 15.98
C ALA A 32 16.08 -23.51 16.90
N THR A 33 16.07 -24.21 18.04
CA THR A 33 17.21 -24.23 18.97
C THR A 33 18.01 -25.52 18.80
N LEU A 34 19.33 -25.39 18.73
CA LEU A 34 20.21 -26.49 18.32
C LEU A 34 21.01 -27.06 19.48
N PHE A 35 21.36 -28.34 19.35
CA PHE A 35 22.20 -29.06 20.31
C PHE A 35 23.66 -28.57 20.31
N ASN A 36 24.10 -27.87 19.26
CA ASN A 36 25.41 -27.21 19.20
C ASN A 36 25.47 -25.85 19.93
N GLY A 37 24.34 -25.35 20.44
CA GLY A 37 24.26 -24.07 21.16
C GLY A 37 23.92 -22.84 20.31
N HIS A 38 23.75 -23.00 18.99
CA HIS A 38 23.20 -21.97 18.11
C HIS A 38 21.67 -21.94 18.13
N VAL A 39 21.11 -20.81 17.68
CA VAL A 39 19.68 -20.65 17.38
C VAL A 39 19.53 -20.10 15.96
N HIS A 40 18.56 -20.64 15.22
CA HIS A 40 18.29 -20.28 13.83
C HIS A 40 16.84 -19.81 13.70
N ILE A 41 16.64 -18.74 12.92
CA ILE A 41 15.31 -18.22 12.54
C ILE A 41 15.17 -18.35 11.02
N TYR A 42 14.27 -19.22 10.58
CA TYR A 42 13.98 -19.51 9.18
C TYR A 42 12.68 -18.84 8.74
N ASN A 43 12.63 -18.29 7.53
CA ASN A 43 11.38 -17.98 6.86
C ASN A 43 10.86 -19.26 6.18
N TYR A 44 9.65 -19.70 6.51
CA TYR A 44 9.10 -20.95 5.99
C TYR A 44 8.38 -20.81 4.64
N GLU A 45 8.18 -19.60 4.15
CA GLU A 45 7.55 -19.32 2.84
C GLU A 45 8.59 -19.04 1.77
N THR A 46 9.67 -18.32 2.10
CA THR A 46 10.84 -18.16 1.20
C THR A 46 11.90 -19.25 1.36
N GLN A 47 11.75 -20.13 2.36
CA GLN A 47 12.67 -21.21 2.73
C GLN A 47 14.10 -20.76 3.12
N GLN A 48 14.30 -19.47 3.42
CA GLN A 48 15.60 -18.88 3.73
C GLN A 48 15.89 -18.85 5.24
N LEU A 49 17.16 -19.03 5.62
CA LEU A 49 17.66 -18.68 6.95
C LEU A 49 17.72 -17.14 7.05
N ILE A 50 16.91 -16.54 7.90
CA ILE A 50 16.86 -15.08 8.10
C ILE A 50 17.99 -14.64 9.03
N LYS A 51 18.13 -15.35 10.17
CA LYS A 51 19.06 -15.00 11.24
C LYS A 51 19.63 -16.25 11.91
N THR A 52 20.91 -16.20 12.23
CA THR A 52 21.60 -17.17 13.08
C THR A 52 22.33 -16.40 14.17
N PHE A 53 22.33 -16.92 15.39
CA PHE A 53 23.14 -16.40 16.48
C PHE A 53 23.55 -17.53 17.43
N GLU A 54 24.69 -17.32 18.08
CA GLU A 54 25.26 -18.21 19.10
C GLU A 54 24.79 -17.79 20.49
N VAL A 55 24.49 -18.78 21.34
CA VAL A 55 23.96 -18.54 22.69
C VAL A 55 24.96 -18.96 23.77
N CYS A 56 25.62 -20.10 23.54
CA CYS A 56 26.64 -20.73 24.38
C CYS A 56 27.23 -21.95 23.64
N ASP A 57 28.37 -22.49 24.07
CA ASP A 57 28.98 -23.73 23.54
C ASP A 57 28.21 -25.03 23.90
N VAL A 58 26.99 -24.91 24.41
CA VAL A 58 26.26 -25.95 25.16
C VAL A 58 24.81 -26.02 24.67
N PRO A 59 24.18 -27.20 24.51
CA PRO A 59 22.83 -27.34 23.97
C PRO A 59 21.79 -26.34 24.48
N VAL A 60 21.11 -25.65 23.56
CA VAL A 60 19.94 -24.81 23.86
C VAL A 60 18.69 -25.68 23.76
N ARG A 61 18.21 -26.17 24.90
CA ARG A 61 17.09 -27.13 24.95
C ARG A 61 15.73 -26.52 24.65
N ALA A 62 15.53 -25.24 24.97
CA ALA A 62 14.23 -24.57 24.86
C ALA A 62 14.36 -23.18 24.22
N GLY A 63 13.40 -22.83 23.37
CA GLY A 63 13.31 -21.50 22.73
C GLY A 63 11.87 -21.11 22.42
N LYS A 64 11.50 -19.85 22.70
CA LYS A 64 10.13 -19.32 22.54
C LYS A 64 10.11 -17.84 22.15
N PHE A 65 9.13 -17.42 21.34
CA PHE A 65 8.92 -16.03 20.92
C PHE A 65 7.97 -15.23 21.86
N VAL A 66 8.43 -14.08 22.35
CA VAL A 66 7.58 -13.05 22.99
C VAL A 66 7.25 -11.95 21.98
N VAL A 67 6.25 -12.18 21.12
CA VAL A 67 5.79 -11.21 20.11
C VAL A 67 5.47 -9.83 20.73
N ARG A 68 4.85 -9.83 21.92
CA ARG A 68 4.43 -8.62 22.67
C ARG A 68 5.59 -7.65 23.02
N LYS A 69 6.85 -8.08 22.88
CA LYS A 69 8.06 -7.27 23.15
C LYS A 69 9.12 -7.39 22.05
N ASN A 70 8.85 -8.12 20.96
CA ASN A 70 9.81 -8.53 19.93
C ASN A 70 11.03 -9.32 20.45
N TRP A 71 10.84 -10.24 21.41
CA TRP A 71 11.93 -11.04 21.97
C TRP A 71 11.91 -12.51 21.53
N ALA A 72 13.11 -13.10 21.39
CA ALA A 72 13.33 -14.53 21.42
C ALA A 72 13.99 -14.88 22.77
N ILE A 73 13.42 -15.86 23.47
CA ILE A 73 13.91 -16.30 24.79
C ILE A 73 14.41 -17.72 24.67
N THR A 74 15.60 -17.96 25.20
CA THR A 74 16.35 -19.21 25.07
C THR A 74 16.79 -19.69 26.46
N ALA A 75 16.85 -21.01 26.64
CA ALA A 75 17.45 -21.64 27.80
C ALA A 75 18.27 -22.86 27.40
N SER A 76 19.36 -23.04 28.13
CA SER A 76 20.47 -23.91 27.77
C SER A 76 20.94 -24.74 28.96
N ASP A 77 21.73 -25.77 28.66
CA ASP A 77 22.34 -26.68 29.64
C ASP A 77 23.39 -25.99 30.53
N ASP A 78 23.76 -24.74 30.26
CA ASP A 78 24.56 -23.91 31.16
C ASP A 78 23.74 -23.20 32.26
N MET A 79 22.48 -23.60 32.46
CA MET A 79 21.57 -23.13 33.52
C MET A 79 21.08 -21.68 33.39
N PHE A 80 21.46 -20.98 32.33
CA PHE A 80 21.04 -19.60 32.05
C PHE A 80 19.79 -19.53 31.19
N VAL A 81 18.95 -18.53 31.48
CA VAL A 81 17.95 -18.00 30.55
C VAL A 81 18.52 -16.74 29.92
N ARG A 82 18.40 -16.62 28.60
CA ARG A 82 18.86 -15.47 27.80
C ARG A 82 17.73 -14.91 26.95
N ILE A 83 17.67 -13.58 26.84
CA ILE A 83 16.63 -12.85 26.12
C ILE A 83 17.29 -11.98 25.05
N TYR A 84 16.92 -12.22 23.80
CA TYR A 84 17.40 -11.50 22.63
C TYR A 84 16.26 -10.70 21.99
N ASN A 85 16.53 -9.49 21.53
CA ASN A 85 15.63 -8.80 20.60
C ASN A 85 15.78 -9.45 19.21
N TYR A 86 14.76 -10.12 18.67
CA TYR A 86 14.93 -10.81 17.38
C TYR A 86 15.05 -9.84 16.19
N ASN A 87 14.73 -8.56 16.37
CA ASN A 87 14.92 -7.55 15.33
C ASN A 87 16.40 -7.09 15.25
N THR A 88 17.03 -6.75 16.38
CA THR A 88 18.43 -6.27 16.42
C THR A 88 19.49 -7.36 16.70
N LEU A 89 19.07 -8.56 17.13
CA LEU A 89 19.90 -9.65 17.67
C LEU A 89 20.67 -9.32 18.97
N GLU A 90 20.38 -8.18 19.59
CA GLU A 90 21.03 -7.80 20.86
C GLU A 90 20.50 -8.64 22.03
N ARG A 91 21.42 -9.20 22.84
CA ARG A 91 21.10 -9.86 24.12
C ARG A 91 20.75 -8.80 25.17
N LEU A 92 19.46 -8.63 25.43
CA LEU A 92 18.92 -7.65 26.39
C LEU A 92 19.20 -8.04 27.84
N HIS A 93 18.98 -9.32 28.17
CA HIS A 93 19.12 -9.83 29.53
C HIS A 93 19.62 -11.28 29.54
N GLN A 94 20.30 -11.64 30.63
CA GLN A 94 20.72 -13.00 30.96
C GLN A 94 20.68 -13.15 32.48
N PHE A 95 20.17 -14.28 32.98
CA PHE A 95 20.20 -14.63 34.40
C PHE A 95 20.26 -16.15 34.59
N GLU A 96 20.90 -16.57 35.68
CA GLU A 96 20.96 -17.96 36.13
C GLU A 96 19.59 -18.30 36.75
N ALA A 97 18.90 -19.31 36.21
CA ALA A 97 17.52 -19.61 36.61
C ALA A 97 17.42 -20.88 37.48
N HIS A 98 18.25 -21.88 37.20
CA HIS A 98 18.23 -23.17 37.87
C HIS A 98 19.63 -23.62 38.26
N ASN A 99 19.72 -24.67 39.07
CA ASN A 99 21.00 -25.24 39.51
C ASN A 99 21.42 -26.45 38.65
N ASP A 100 20.63 -26.77 37.60
CA ASP A 100 20.80 -27.90 36.70
C ASP A 100 20.09 -27.60 35.35
N TYR A 101 20.27 -28.47 34.36
CA TYR A 101 19.81 -28.32 32.97
C TYR A 101 18.35 -27.86 32.86
N ILE A 102 18.10 -26.81 32.07
CA ILE A 102 16.75 -26.29 31.82
C ILE A 102 16.13 -27.06 30.65
N ARG A 103 14.98 -27.70 30.90
CA ARG A 103 14.32 -28.59 29.94
C ARG A 103 13.25 -27.87 29.11
N SER A 104 12.50 -26.96 29.71
CA SER A 104 11.36 -26.30 29.06
C SER A 104 11.23 -24.82 29.48
N ILE A 105 10.74 -24.00 28.55
CA ILE A 105 10.31 -22.62 28.78
C ILE A 105 8.88 -22.48 28.25
N ILE A 106 7.99 -21.86 29.01
CA ILE A 106 6.71 -21.36 28.51
C ILE A 106 6.48 -19.90 28.90
N ILE A 107 5.98 -19.13 27.94
CA ILE A 107 5.54 -17.74 28.10
C ILE A 107 4.04 -17.74 28.42
N HIS A 108 3.65 -17.01 29.47
CA HIS A 108 2.24 -16.87 29.83
C HIS A 108 1.48 -15.98 28.81
N PRO A 109 0.27 -16.36 28.36
CA PRO A 109 -0.37 -15.75 27.19
C PRO A 109 -0.92 -14.33 27.39
N THR A 110 -1.10 -13.85 28.63
CA THR A 110 -1.59 -12.49 28.91
C THR A 110 -0.67 -11.68 29.83
N GLN A 111 -0.48 -12.13 31.08
CA GLN A 111 0.44 -11.55 32.08
C GLN A 111 1.93 -11.66 31.67
N SER A 112 2.79 -10.97 32.42
CA SER A 112 4.23 -10.74 32.18
C SER A 112 5.17 -11.91 32.57
N TYR A 113 4.66 -13.14 32.51
CA TYR A 113 5.27 -14.29 33.20
C TYR A 113 5.92 -15.32 32.29
N ILE A 114 6.97 -15.95 32.82
CA ILE A 114 7.63 -17.12 32.22
C ILE A 114 7.77 -18.23 33.25
N LEU A 115 7.46 -19.45 32.84
CA LEU A 115 7.71 -20.68 33.59
C LEU A 115 8.92 -21.41 32.99
N THR A 116 9.85 -21.82 33.84
CA THR A 116 11.01 -22.65 33.48
C THR A 116 10.97 -23.97 34.24
N SER A 117 11.34 -25.08 33.58
CA SER A 117 11.51 -26.40 34.21
C SER A 117 12.94 -26.90 34.10
N SER A 118 13.40 -27.67 35.09
CA SER A 118 14.79 -28.13 35.16
C SER A 118 14.91 -29.56 35.70
N ASP A 119 16.12 -30.09 35.54
CA ASP A 119 16.61 -31.28 36.23
C ASP A 119 16.76 -31.06 37.75
N ASP A 120 16.78 -29.80 38.23
CA ASP A 120 16.78 -29.43 39.67
C ASP A 120 15.46 -29.77 40.40
N MET A 121 14.55 -30.51 39.75
CA MET A 121 13.22 -30.97 40.21
C MET A 121 12.21 -29.85 40.47
N THR A 122 12.57 -28.59 40.26
CA THR A 122 11.69 -27.44 40.48
C THR A 122 11.13 -26.86 39.19
N ILE A 123 10.04 -26.10 39.34
CA ILE A 123 9.53 -25.19 38.33
C ILE A 123 9.61 -23.78 38.91
N LYS A 124 10.07 -22.80 38.12
CA LYS A 124 10.24 -21.42 38.59
C LYS A 124 9.45 -20.42 37.75
N LEU A 125 8.81 -19.47 38.42
CA LEU A 125 7.97 -18.42 37.86
C LEU A 125 8.70 -17.08 37.90
N TRP A 126 8.98 -16.50 36.73
CA TRP A 126 9.71 -15.26 36.56
C TRP A 126 8.78 -14.18 36.00
N ASP A 127 8.94 -12.93 36.45
CA ASP A 127 8.20 -11.77 35.94
C ASP A 127 9.17 -10.74 35.33
N TRP A 128 9.07 -10.53 34.01
CA TRP A 128 9.98 -9.63 33.29
C TRP A 128 9.72 -8.16 33.59
N ASP A 129 8.48 -7.76 33.86
CA ASP A 129 8.15 -6.36 34.18
C ASP A 129 8.56 -6.03 35.63
N ALA A 130 8.63 -7.05 36.51
CA ALA A 130 9.29 -6.99 37.82
C ALA A 130 10.82 -7.19 37.77
N LYS A 131 11.49 -6.80 36.67
CA LYS A 131 12.94 -6.93 36.44
C LYS A 131 13.49 -8.37 36.57
N TRP A 132 12.76 -9.35 36.05
CA TRP A 132 13.14 -10.77 36.09
C TRP A 132 13.21 -11.35 37.51
N ALA A 133 12.42 -10.82 38.45
CA ALA A 133 12.30 -11.38 39.79
C ALA A 133 11.65 -12.77 39.77
N LEU A 134 12.23 -13.70 40.53
CA LEU A 134 11.61 -14.97 40.87
C LEU A 134 10.40 -14.70 41.79
N LYS A 135 9.19 -14.95 41.30
CA LYS A 135 7.94 -14.80 42.06
C LYS A 135 7.59 -16.03 42.87
N GLN A 136 7.86 -17.22 42.33
CA GLN A 136 7.41 -18.47 42.91
C GLN A 136 8.29 -19.64 42.45
N THR A 137 8.56 -20.57 43.36
CA THR A 137 9.11 -21.90 43.05
C THR A 137 8.04 -22.93 43.38
N PHE A 138 7.81 -23.88 42.48
CA PHE A 138 6.93 -25.02 42.70
C PHE A 138 7.80 -26.26 42.93
N GLU A 139 7.58 -26.91 44.07
CA GLU A 139 8.34 -28.06 44.56
C GLU A 139 7.38 -29.24 44.80
N GLY A 140 7.84 -30.48 44.54
CA GLY A 140 7.01 -31.67 44.74
C GLY A 140 7.05 -32.72 43.62
N HIS A 141 7.81 -32.47 42.55
CA HIS A 141 8.32 -33.55 41.68
C HIS A 141 9.53 -34.22 42.34
N ILE A 142 9.78 -35.49 42.00
CA ILE A 142 10.84 -36.33 42.58
C ILE A 142 11.98 -36.59 41.57
N HIS A 143 11.80 -36.14 40.32
CA HIS A 143 12.78 -36.26 39.25
C HIS A 143 12.63 -35.08 38.27
N TYR A 144 13.60 -34.95 37.36
CA TYR A 144 13.67 -34.00 36.25
C TYR A 144 12.30 -33.66 35.64
N VAL A 145 12.02 -32.36 35.52
CA VAL A 145 10.75 -31.86 34.98
C VAL A 145 10.93 -31.55 33.49
N MET A 146 10.51 -32.48 32.64
CA MET A 146 10.85 -32.52 31.22
C MET A 146 10.10 -31.49 30.38
N GLN A 147 8.81 -31.26 30.66
CA GLN A 147 7.99 -30.30 29.93
C GLN A 147 6.91 -29.67 30.83
N ILE A 148 6.56 -28.42 30.55
CA ILE A 148 5.40 -27.71 31.09
C ILE A 148 4.37 -27.51 29.96
N ALA A 149 3.09 -27.36 30.29
CA ALA A 149 2.06 -26.79 29.42
C ALA A 149 1.14 -25.86 30.23
N ILE A 150 0.90 -24.62 29.78
CA ILE A 150 -0.16 -23.76 30.36
C ILE A 150 -1.52 -24.19 29.78
N ASN A 151 -2.54 -24.24 30.62
CA ASN A 151 -3.91 -24.53 30.20
C ASN A 151 -4.47 -23.36 29.36
N PRO A 152 -4.86 -23.58 28.09
CA PRO A 152 -5.36 -22.51 27.22
C PRO A 152 -6.77 -22.02 27.58
N LYS A 153 -7.49 -22.73 28.47
CA LYS A 153 -8.84 -22.37 28.94
C LYS A 153 -8.81 -21.56 30.23
N ASP A 154 -7.94 -21.93 31.16
CA ASP A 154 -7.63 -21.17 32.37
C ASP A 154 -6.13 -20.96 32.51
N ASN A 155 -5.66 -19.81 32.05
CA ASN A 155 -4.25 -19.40 32.06
C ASN A 155 -3.63 -19.39 33.47
N ASN A 156 -4.45 -19.39 34.53
CA ASN A 156 -4.01 -19.48 35.92
C ASN A 156 -3.50 -20.88 36.31
N THR A 157 -3.69 -21.89 35.45
CA THR A 157 -3.30 -23.29 35.68
C THR A 157 -2.31 -23.81 34.64
N PHE A 158 -1.42 -24.71 35.07
CA PHE A 158 -0.46 -25.37 34.17
C PHE A 158 -0.20 -26.81 34.61
N ALA A 159 0.20 -27.65 33.67
CA ALA A 159 0.62 -29.02 33.88
C ALA A 159 2.14 -29.15 33.70
N SER A 160 2.75 -30.14 34.36
CA SER A 160 4.15 -30.51 34.17
C SER A 160 4.33 -32.02 34.11
N ALA A 161 5.14 -32.47 33.15
CA ALA A 161 5.59 -33.84 33.00
C ALA A 161 6.96 -34.03 33.68
N SER A 162 7.13 -35.14 34.40
CA SER A 162 8.41 -35.50 35.03
C SER A 162 8.77 -36.96 34.78
N LEU A 163 10.07 -37.24 34.85
CA LEU A 163 10.57 -38.61 34.88
C LEU A 163 10.19 -39.39 36.15
N ASP A 164 9.57 -38.74 37.15
CA ASP A 164 8.93 -39.41 38.30
C ASP A 164 7.65 -40.19 37.94
N ARG A 165 7.32 -40.29 36.64
CA ARG A 165 6.17 -41.00 36.04
C ARG A 165 4.83 -40.30 36.24
N THR A 166 4.84 -39.09 36.79
CA THR A 166 3.64 -38.32 37.08
C THR A 166 3.48 -37.10 36.18
N VAL A 167 2.22 -36.70 36.00
CA VAL A 167 1.87 -35.35 35.50
C VAL A 167 1.23 -34.58 36.64
N LYS A 168 1.83 -33.47 37.06
CA LYS A 168 1.30 -32.61 38.14
C LYS A 168 0.63 -31.38 37.55
N ILE A 169 -0.49 -30.98 38.14
CA ILE A 169 -1.24 -29.79 37.72
C ILE A 169 -1.22 -28.79 38.85
N TRP A 170 -0.82 -27.57 38.52
CA TRP A 170 -0.51 -26.48 39.44
C TRP A 170 -1.36 -25.26 39.14
N GLN A 171 -1.36 -24.32 40.08
CA GLN A 171 -2.04 -23.04 39.96
C GLN A 171 -1.10 -21.93 40.39
N LEU A 172 -1.03 -20.84 39.60
CA LEU A 172 -0.19 -19.69 39.93
C LEU A 172 -0.65 -19.12 41.29
N GLY A 173 0.30 -18.95 42.22
CA GLY A 173 0.03 -18.56 43.61
C GLY A 173 -0.21 -19.71 44.60
N SER A 174 -0.29 -20.97 44.16
CA SER A 174 -0.23 -22.15 45.05
C SER A 174 1.13 -22.82 44.98
N ASN A 175 1.81 -23.01 46.12
CA ASN A 175 3.08 -23.76 46.18
C ASN A 175 2.87 -25.28 46.12
N GLN A 176 1.63 -25.77 46.19
CA GLN A 176 1.30 -27.19 46.09
C GLN A 176 0.54 -27.47 44.79
N ALA A 177 0.82 -28.62 44.18
CA ALA A 177 0.06 -29.12 43.03
C ALA A 177 -1.39 -29.41 43.43
N ASN A 178 -2.34 -28.93 42.63
CA ASN A 178 -3.77 -29.13 42.85
C ASN A 178 -4.14 -30.63 42.80
N PHE A 179 -3.46 -31.41 41.96
CA PHE A 179 -3.46 -32.87 41.97
C PHE A 179 -2.31 -33.43 41.11
N THR A 180 -2.06 -34.73 41.28
CA THR A 180 -1.11 -35.53 40.49
C THR A 180 -1.91 -36.57 39.69
N LEU A 181 -1.51 -36.82 38.43
CA LEU A 181 -1.97 -37.91 37.58
C LEU A 181 -0.85 -38.96 37.50
N GLU A 182 -1.18 -40.23 37.70
CA GLU A 182 -0.25 -41.35 37.75
C GLU A 182 -0.74 -42.51 36.88
N GLY A 183 0.18 -43.26 36.27
CA GLY A 183 -0.16 -44.43 35.46
C GLY A 183 0.61 -44.60 34.14
N HIS A 184 1.72 -43.89 33.94
CA HIS A 184 2.77 -44.32 33.00
C HIS A 184 3.74 -45.28 33.69
N ASP A 185 4.27 -46.27 32.96
CA ASP A 185 5.18 -47.28 33.54
C ASP A 185 6.61 -46.75 33.73
N LYS A 186 6.96 -45.71 32.98
CA LYS A 186 8.25 -44.99 33.01
C LYS A 186 8.02 -43.47 33.06
N GLY A 187 9.12 -42.71 33.04
CA GLY A 187 9.11 -41.26 33.06
C GLY A 187 8.35 -40.62 31.90
N VAL A 188 7.71 -39.48 32.18
CA VAL A 188 6.91 -38.70 31.21
C VAL A 188 7.80 -37.59 30.65
N ASN A 189 7.93 -37.56 29.33
CA ASN A 189 8.78 -36.60 28.61
C ASN A 189 8.01 -35.32 28.24
N CYS A 190 6.74 -35.48 27.88
CA CYS A 190 5.95 -34.40 27.29
C CYS A 190 4.49 -34.40 27.79
N VAL A 191 3.90 -33.21 27.82
CA VAL A 191 2.50 -32.96 28.19
C VAL A 191 1.94 -31.78 27.39
N ASP A 192 0.69 -31.85 26.97
CA ASP A 192 -0.04 -30.74 26.33
C ASP A 192 -1.55 -30.77 26.66
N TYR A 193 -2.20 -29.60 26.57
CA TYR A 193 -3.62 -29.39 26.85
C TYR A 193 -4.47 -29.32 25.58
N TYR A 194 -5.69 -29.85 25.65
CA TYR A 194 -6.65 -29.69 24.56
C TYR A 194 -7.18 -28.25 24.43
N SER A 195 -7.07 -27.70 23.23
CA SER A 195 -7.47 -26.32 22.88
C SER A 195 -8.98 -26.11 22.74
N GLY A 196 -9.70 -27.09 22.15
CA GLY A 196 -11.12 -26.97 21.81
C GLY A 196 -12.04 -26.89 23.02
N GLY A 197 -13.16 -26.17 22.91
CA GLY A 197 -14.06 -25.82 24.02
C GLY A 197 -14.57 -27.01 24.83
N ASP A 198 -15.28 -27.92 24.16
CA ASP A 198 -15.91 -29.15 24.64
C ASP A 198 -15.18 -29.91 25.80
N LYS A 199 -13.93 -30.36 25.62
CA LYS A 199 -13.36 -31.46 26.44
C LYS A 199 -12.29 -31.04 27.46
N PRO A 200 -12.32 -31.52 28.73
CA PRO A 200 -11.31 -31.20 29.74
C PRO A 200 -10.10 -32.15 29.66
N TYR A 201 -9.44 -32.20 28.51
CA TYR A 201 -8.40 -33.20 28.23
C TYR A 201 -6.97 -32.66 28.29
N LEU A 202 -6.09 -33.52 28.79
CA LEU A 202 -4.63 -33.47 28.71
C LEU A 202 -4.14 -34.67 27.91
N VAL A 203 -2.94 -34.56 27.33
CA VAL A 203 -2.24 -35.68 26.70
C VAL A 203 -0.78 -35.70 27.17
N SER A 204 -0.21 -36.90 27.36
CA SER A 204 1.18 -37.08 27.74
C SER A 204 1.87 -38.21 26.97
N GLY A 205 3.18 -38.08 26.76
CA GLY A 205 4.02 -39.10 26.12
C GLY A 205 5.23 -39.46 26.97
N ALA A 206 5.61 -40.73 26.96
CA ALA A 206 6.59 -41.31 27.89
C ALA A 206 7.51 -42.35 27.24
N ASP A 207 8.56 -42.74 27.97
CA ASP A 207 9.51 -43.78 27.58
C ASP A 207 8.90 -45.19 27.57
N ASP A 208 7.68 -45.37 28.09
CA ASP A 208 6.93 -46.63 27.98
C ASP A 208 6.40 -46.88 26.55
N ARG A 209 6.57 -45.89 25.65
CA ARG A 209 6.14 -45.86 24.24
C ARG A 209 4.63 -45.77 24.07
N ARG A 210 3.94 -45.28 25.11
CA ARG A 210 2.51 -45.01 25.13
C ARG A 210 2.26 -43.51 25.13
N VAL A 211 1.27 -43.06 24.35
CA VAL A 211 0.65 -41.75 24.57
C VAL A 211 -0.60 -41.98 25.42
N LYS A 212 -0.80 -41.21 26.50
CA LYS A 212 -2.00 -41.33 27.34
C LYS A 212 -2.80 -40.04 27.31
N ILE A 213 -4.12 -40.18 27.19
CA ILE A 213 -5.09 -39.08 27.20
C ILE A 213 -5.78 -39.11 28.55
N TRP A 214 -5.79 -37.98 29.24
CA TRP A 214 -6.30 -37.85 30.60
C TRP A 214 -7.45 -36.85 30.64
N ASP A 215 -8.50 -37.21 31.36
CA ASP A 215 -9.51 -36.24 31.81
C ASP A 215 -9.01 -35.63 33.11
N TYR A 216 -8.73 -34.32 33.11
CA TYR A 216 -8.19 -33.66 34.29
C TYR A 216 -9.26 -33.29 35.34
N GLN A 217 -10.55 -33.36 35.01
CA GLN A 217 -11.63 -33.19 35.99
C GLN A 217 -11.90 -34.51 36.72
N ASN A 218 -12.05 -35.61 35.96
CA ASN A 218 -12.29 -36.95 36.49
C ASN A 218 -11.01 -37.64 37.00
N LYS A 219 -9.83 -37.13 36.62
CA LYS A 219 -8.48 -37.63 37.01
C LYS A 219 -8.22 -39.07 36.54
N THR A 220 -8.78 -39.44 35.39
CA THR A 220 -8.71 -40.78 34.80
C THR A 220 -7.97 -40.77 33.46
N CYS A 221 -7.28 -41.86 33.14
CA CYS A 221 -6.81 -42.13 31.79
C CYS A 221 -8.02 -42.51 30.92
N VAL A 222 -8.39 -41.63 29.99
CA VAL A 222 -9.50 -41.82 29.03
C VAL A 222 -9.12 -42.88 27.98
N GLN A 223 -7.89 -42.82 27.48
CA GLN A 223 -7.39 -43.78 26.49
C GLN A 223 -5.85 -43.86 26.51
N THR A 224 -5.32 -45.04 26.21
CA THR A 224 -3.90 -45.25 25.90
C THR A 224 -3.74 -45.52 24.40
N LEU A 225 -2.90 -44.75 23.70
CA LEU A 225 -2.57 -44.94 22.29
C LEU A 225 -1.31 -45.81 22.16
N GLU A 226 -1.34 -46.76 21.23
CA GLU A 226 -0.29 -47.75 21.03
C GLU A 226 0.14 -47.81 19.56
N GLY A 227 1.44 -47.73 19.28
CA GLY A 227 1.95 -47.87 17.90
C GLY A 227 3.31 -47.24 17.58
N HIS A 228 3.98 -46.60 18.55
CA HIS A 228 5.40 -46.23 18.43
C HIS A 228 6.32 -47.37 18.87
N SER A 229 7.51 -47.43 18.26
CA SER A 229 8.51 -48.47 18.53
C SER A 229 9.50 -48.08 19.62
N GLN A 230 9.73 -46.77 19.78
CA GLN A 230 10.67 -46.16 20.73
C GLN A 230 10.00 -45.08 21.59
N ASN A 231 10.79 -44.45 22.47
CA ASN A 231 10.34 -43.40 23.39
C ASN A 231 9.63 -42.26 22.65
N ILE A 232 8.55 -41.74 23.25
CA ILE A 232 7.86 -40.56 22.72
C ILE A 232 8.53 -39.32 23.31
N ALA A 233 9.12 -38.50 22.45
CA ALA A 233 9.84 -37.29 22.85
C ALA A 233 8.89 -36.10 23.01
N CYS A 234 7.89 -35.97 22.14
CA CYS A 234 6.96 -34.85 22.13
C CYS A 234 5.54 -35.26 21.71
N VAL A 235 4.53 -34.61 22.30
CA VAL A 235 3.12 -34.73 21.92
C VAL A 235 2.51 -33.34 21.92
N ALA A 236 1.57 -33.08 20.99
CA ALA A 236 0.74 -31.89 20.99
C ALA A 236 -0.69 -32.21 20.53
N PHE A 237 -1.68 -31.49 21.05
CA PHE A 237 -2.97 -31.35 20.38
C PHE A 237 -2.80 -30.34 19.23
N HIS A 238 -3.43 -30.63 18.09
CA HIS A 238 -3.52 -29.62 17.04
C HIS A 238 -4.58 -28.58 17.44
N PRO A 239 -4.32 -27.26 17.30
CA PRO A 239 -5.18 -26.22 17.87
C PRO A 239 -6.57 -26.15 17.24
N GLU A 240 -6.69 -26.45 15.93
CA GLU A 240 -7.97 -26.38 15.17
C GLU A 240 -8.50 -27.76 14.70
N LEU A 241 -7.68 -28.55 13.99
CA LEU A 241 -8.00 -29.89 13.49
C LEU A 241 -8.24 -30.93 14.62
N PRO A 242 -9.05 -31.97 14.39
CA PRO A 242 -9.44 -32.95 15.41
C PRO A 242 -8.39 -34.06 15.56
N ILE A 243 -7.13 -33.67 15.78
CA ILE A 243 -5.98 -34.59 15.75
C ILE A 243 -4.98 -34.33 16.90
N ILE A 244 -4.26 -35.40 17.24
CA ILE A 244 -3.16 -35.44 18.18
C ILE A 244 -1.90 -35.82 17.40
N LEU A 245 -0.80 -35.12 17.67
CA LEU A 245 0.50 -35.34 17.05
C LEU A 245 1.43 -35.98 18.09
N SER A 246 2.10 -37.09 17.76
CA SER A 246 3.18 -37.64 18.59
C SER A 246 4.45 -37.87 17.78
N GLY A 247 5.58 -37.36 18.28
CA GLY A 247 6.92 -37.54 17.72
C GLY A 247 7.78 -38.44 18.60
N SER A 248 8.55 -39.33 17.97
CA SER A 248 9.24 -40.43 18.64
C SER A 248 10.70 -40.57 18.23
N GLU A 249 11.48 -41.21 19.10
CA GLU A 249 12.83 -41.70 18.82
C GLU A 249 12.87 -42.89 17.83
N ASP A 250 11.73 -43.27 17.24
CA ASP A 250 11.66 -44.13 16.03
C ASP A 250 11.68 -43.32 14.72
N GLY A 251 11.85 -42.00 14.80
CA GLY A 251 11.89 -41.08 13.67
C GLY A 251 10.53 -40.80 13.02
N THR A 252 9.47 -41.46 13.47
CA THR A 252 8.12 -41.24 12.95
C THR A 252 7.36 -40.17 13.74
N VAL A 253 6.49 -39.45 13.04
CA VAL A 253 5.47 -38.58 13.62
C VAL A 253 4.10 -39.18 13.28
N LYS A 254 3.29 -39.47 14.30
CA LYS A 254 1.99 -40.12 14.12
C LYS A 254 0.86 -39.11 14.33
N LEU A 255 -0.10 -39.18 13.40
CA LEU A 255 -1.35 -38.41 13.44
C LEU A 255 -2.44 -39.34 13.98
N TRP A 256 -3.00 -39.02 15.15
CA TRP A 256 -4.10 -39.75 15.76
C TRP A 256 -5.36 -38.89 15.76
N HIS A 257 -6.53 -39.48 15.56
CA HIS A 257 -7.78 -38.73 15.62
C HIS A 257 -8.22 -38.49 17.08
N SER A 258 -8.51 -37.24 17.46
CA SER A 258 -8.86 -36.84 18.83
C SER A 258 -10.18 -37.39 19.36
N ASN A 259 -11.06 -37.90 18.50
CA ASN A 259 -12.36 -38.47 18.89
C ASN A 259 -12.37 -40.00 18.87
N THR A 260 -11.80 -40.62 17.82
CA THR A 260 -11.80 -42.10 17.66
C THR A 260 -10.56 -42.77 18.24
N TYR A 261 -9.52 -41.99 18.54
CA TYR A 261 -8.21 -42.44 19.04
C TYR A 261 -7.48 -43.42 18.12
N ARG A 262 -7.85 -43.47 16.84
CA ARG A 262 -7.20 -44.30 15.81
C ARG A 262 -6.01 -43.58 15.22
N LEU A 263 -5.03 -44.37 14.77
CA LEU A 263 -3.89 -43.91 13.97
C LEU A 263 -4.38 -43.63 12.54
N GLU A 264 -4.43 -42.36 12.15
CA GLU A 264 -4.86 -41.93 10.82
C GLU A 264 -3.70 -41.93 9.81
N SER A 265 -2.48 -41.59 10.26
CA SER A 265 -1.28 -41.59 9.42
C SER A 265 0.01 -41.70 10.24
N THR A 266 1.05 -42.29 9.65
CA THR A 266 2.43 -42.25 10.16
C THR A 266 3.30 -41.56 9.13
N LEU A 267 3.92 -40.44 9.52
CA LEU A 267 4.85 -39.67 8.71
C LEU A 267 6.27 -40.09 9.08
N ASN A 268 7.12 -40.34 8.07
CA ASN A 268 8.56 -40.50 8.22
C ASN A 268 9.24 -39.76 7.07
N TYR A 269 10.29 -39.00 7.37
CA TYR A 269 10.99 -38.15 6.42
C TYR A 269 12.50 -38.40 6.36
N GLY A 270 13.03 -39.40 7.08
CA GLY A 270 14.45 -39.75 7.04
C GLY A 270 15.40 -38.66 7.58
N LEU A 271 15.01 -37.97 8.65
CA LEU A 271 15.85 -37.04 9.41
C LEU A 271 16.22 -37.60 10.79
N GLU A 272 16.25 -38.93 10.91
CA GLU A 272 16.36 -39.67 12.17
C GLU A 272 15.29 -39.25 13.20
N ARG A 273 15.61 -39.23 14.50
CA ARG A 273 14.67 -39.08 15.62
C ARG A 273 13.96 -37.74 15.64
N CYS A 274 12.67 -37.74 15.98
CA CYS A 274 11.90 -36.53 16.23
C CYS A 274 11.95 -36.16 17.72
N TRP A 275 12.20 -34.88 18.03
CA TRP A 275 12.37 -34.38 19.41
C TRP A 275 11.30 -33.42 19.88
N THR A 276 10.68 -32.68 18.97
CA THR A 276 9.84 -31.52 19.32
C THR A 276 8.84 -31.23 18.21
N VAL A 277 7.65 -30.77 18.60
CA VAL A 277 6.56 -30.37 17.72
C VAL A 277 6.00 -29.02 18.20
N ALA A 278 5.68 -28.13 17.27
CA ALA A 278 5.02 -26.86 17.53
C ALA A 278 3.87 -26.67 16.55
N CYS A 279 2.70 -26.28 17.05
CA CYS A 279 1.50 -26.02 16.26
C CYS A 279 1.19 -24.51 16.25
N LEU A 280 0.98 -23.92 15.08
CA LEU A 280 0.55 -22.53 14.97
C LEU A 280 -0.97 -22.42 15.16
N LYS A 281 -1.40 -21.70 16.21
CA LYS A 281 -2.82 -21.40 16.48
C LYS A 281 -3.43 -20.58 15.33
N GLY A 282 -4.70 -20.80 14.99
CA GLY A 282 -5.35 -20.17 13.82
C GLY A 282 -4.95 -20.78 12.47
N SER A 283 -3.80 -21.47 12.34
CA SER A 283 -3.33 -22.12 11.12
C SER A 283 -3.41 -23.65 11.22
N ASN A 284 -3.09 -24.37 10.13
CA ASN A 284 -2.82 -25.81 10.17
C ASN A 284 -1.32 -26.12 9.94
N ASN A 285 -0.49 -25.12 10.20
CA ASN A 285 0.96 -25.17 10.13
C ASN A 285 1.53 -25.85 11.39
N VAL A 286 2.31 -26.91 11.18
CA VAL A 286 3.00 -27.67 12.21
C VAL A 286 4.49 -27.70 11.87
N ALA A 287 5.34 -27.37 12.85
CA ALA A 287 6.78 -27.46 12.72
C ALA A 287 7.33 -28.56 13.63
N LEU A 288 8.40 -29.21 13.16
CA LEU A 288 8.97 -30.44 13.73
C LEU A 288 10.49 -30.32 13.78
N GLY A 289 11.09 -30.65 14.93
CA GLY A 289 12.54 -30.69 15.12
C GLY A 289 13.06 -32.11 15.21
N TYR A 290 14.11 -32.41 14.44
CA TYR A 290 14.68 -33.73 14.22
C TYR A 290 16.18 -33.80 14.60
N ASP A 291 16.75 -35.00 14.59
CA ASP A 291 18.21 -35.23 14.70
C ASP A 291 19.00 -34.61 13.53
N GLU A 292 18.44 -34.62 12.30
CA GLU A 292 19.02 -33.96 11.12
C GLU A 292 18.26 -32.69 10.67
N GLY A 293 17.66 -31.93 11.60
CA GLY A 293 17.25 -30.54 11.33
C GLY A 293 15.78 -30.20 11.53
N THR A 294 15.26 -29.22 10.77
CA THR A 294 13.94 -28.63 10.96
C THR A 294 13.02 -28.88 9.76
N MET A 295 11.79 -29.34 10.02
CA MET A 295 10.75 -29.50 9.01
C MET A 295 9.49 -28.72 9.38
N MET A 296 8.74 -28.29 8.37
CA MET A 296 7.41 -27.74 8.52
C MET A 296 6.43 -28.37 7.53
N ILE A 297 5.27 -28.77 8.04
CA ILE A 297 4.17 -29.36 7.29
C ILE A 297 2.91 -28.53 7.48
N LYS A 298 2.09 -28.46 6.44
CA LYS A 298 0.72 -27.94 6.48
C LYS A 298 -0.23 -29.12 6.38
N LEU A 299 -1.17 -29.20 7.33
CA LEU A 299 -2.14 -30.29 7.44
C LEU A 299 -3.48 -29.86 6.84
N GLY A 300 -3.79 -30.34 5.63
CA GLY A 300 -5.05 -30.04 4.95
C GLY A 300 -5.19 -28.59 4.49
N ARG A 301 -6.45 -28.18 4.26
CA ARG A 301 -6.81 -26.84 3.79
C ARG A 301 -6.93 -25.85 4.96
N GLU A 302 -6.66 -24.58 4.68
CA GLU A 302 -6.83 -23.47 5.63
C GLU A 302 -8.11 -22.66 5.37
N GLU A 303 -8.97 -23.14 4.47
CA GLU A 303 -10.35 -22.65 4.28
C GLU A 303 -11.16 -22.82 5.59
N PRO A 304 -11.77 -21.75 6.14
CA PRO A 304 -12.62 -21.87 7.32
C PRO A 304 -14.00 -22.44 6.97
N ALA A 305 -14.54 -23.30 7.84
CA ALA A 305 -15.88 -23.89 7.71
C ALA A 305 -16.97 -22.87 8.09
N MET A 306 -17.18 -21.86 7.24
CA MET A 306 -18.13 -20.75 7.44
C MET A 306 -18.94 -20.44 6.16
N SER A 307 -20.17 -19.97 6.34
CA SER A 307 -21.06 -19.57 5.24
C SER A 307 -22.02 -18.47 5.69
N MET A 308 -22.41 -17.58 4.77
CA MET A 308 -23.39 -16.52 5.01
C MET A 308 -24.64 -16.71 4.14
N ASP A 309 -25.81 -16.50 4.74
CA ASP A 309 -27.03 -16.19 3.99
C ASP A 309 -27.07 -14.68 3.71
N ALA A 310 -26.75 -14.32 2.46
CA ALA A 310 -26.73 -12.94 1.98
C ALA A 310 -28.08 -12.21 2.13
N SER A 311 -29.21 -12.93 2.12
CA SER A 311 -30.55 -12.33 2.25
C SER A 311 -30.88 -11.97 3.71
N THR A 312 -30.45 -12.79 4.68
CA THR A 312 -30.74 -12.53 6.10
C THR A 312 -29.58 -11.93 6.90
N GLY A 313 -28.37 -11.83 6.35
CA GLY A 313 -27.19 -11.31 7.08
C GLY A 313 -26.80 -12.23 8.25
N LYS A 314 -27.10 -13.53 8.12
CA LYS A 314 -26.76 -14.55 9.12
C LYS A 314 -25.57 -15.33 8.66
N ILE A 315 -24.60 -15.46 9.54
CA ILE A 315 -23.40 -16.26 9.33
C ILE A 315 -23.51 -17.47 10.24
N VAL A 316 -23.21 -18.64 9.68
CA VAL A 316 -23.07 -19.89 10.43
C VAL A 316 -21.66 -20.40 10.16
N TRP A 317 -20.93 -20.70 11.22
CA TRP A 317 -19.61 -21.29 11.16
C TRP A 317 -19.50 -22.48 12.11
N ALA A 318 -18.48 -23.30 11.90
CA ALA A 318 -18.11 -24.33 12.86
C ALA A 318 -16.74 -24.06 13.48
N LYS A 319 -16.67 -24.18 14.81
CA LYS A 319 -15.45 -24.12 15.60
C LYS A 319 -15.23 -25.51 16.18
N HIS A 320 -14.23 -26.24 15.67
CA HIS A 320 -14.12 -27.68 15.89
C HIS A 320 -15.46 -28.37 15.53
N CYS A 321 -16.09 -29.11 16.44
CA CYS A 321 -17.42 -29.71 16.21
C CYS A 321 -18.61 -28.83 16.66
N GLU A 322 -18.36 -27.64 17.22
CA GLU A 322 -19.40 -26.71 17.71
C GLU A 322 -19.89 -25.80 16.57
N ILE A 323 -21.19 -25.83 16.24
CA ILE A 323 -21.78 -24.96 15.22
C ILE A 323 -22.38 -23.73 15.91
N GLN A 324 -21.94 -22.55 15.46
CA GLN A 324 -22.33 -21.26 16.02
C GLN A 324 -22.95 -20.37 14.93
N GLN A 325 -23.81 -19.45 15.36
CA GLN A 325 -24.49 -18.49 14.50
C GLN A 325 -24.22 -17.07 14.98
N VAL A 326 -23.98 -16.17 14.02
CA VAL A 326 -23.93 -14.72 14.22
C VAL A 326 -24.99 -14.08 13.33
N ASN A 327 -25.59 -12.98 13.82
CA ASN A 327 -26.62 -12.21 13.11
C ASN A 327 -26.16 -10.76 12.99
N LEU A 328 -25.82 -10.32 11.78
CA LEU A 328 -25.28 -8.98 11.53
C LEU A 328 -26.32 -7.87 11.76
N LYS A 329 -27.61 -8.17 11.51
CA LYS A 329 -28.74 -7.21 11.57
C LYS A 329 -29.08 -6.65 12.97
N GLN A 330 -28.24 -6.88 13.98
CA GLN A 330 -28.35 -6.25 15.31
C GLN A 330 -27.26 -5.20 15.57
N LEU A 331 -26.37 -4.95 14.62
CA LEU A 331 -25.25 -4.01 14.74
C LEU A 331 -25.52 -2.67 14.04
N SER A 332 -26.35 -2.69 12.99
CA SER A 332 -26.58 -1.60 12.04
C SER A 332 -27.50 -0.46 12.55
N SER A 333 -27.77 -0.36 13.86
CA SER A 333 -28.57 0.75 14.44
C SER A 333 -27.75 1.91 15.01
N ASP A 334 -26.59 1.65 15.61
CA ASP A 334 -25.87 2.64 16.44
C ASP A 334 -24.36 2.75 16.16
N GLN A 335 -23.77 1.89 15.32
CA GLN A 335 -22.33 1.90 15.05
C GLN A 335 -22.03 2.00 13.55
N GLN A 336 -21.39 3.11 13.15
CA GLN A 336 -20.76 3.23 11.84
C GLN A 336 -19.49 2.36 11.82
N LEU A 337 -19.60 1.17 11.24
CA LEU A 337 -18.45 0.28 11.02
C LEU A 337 -17.45 0.95 10.08
N ARG A 338 -16.18 0.97 10.46
CA ARG A 338 -15.10 1.41 9.57
C ARG A 338 -14.62 0.25 8.71
N ASP A 339 -14.18 0.58 7.50
CA ASP A 339 -13.64 -0.40 6.57
C ASP A 339 -12.32 -0.98 7.08
N GLY A 340 -12.19 -2.30 7.01
CA GLY A 340 -11.05 -3.03 7.60
C GLY A 340 -11.16 -3.28 9.12
N GLU A 341 -12.12 -2.67 9.82
CA GLU A 341 -12.29 -2.90 11.26
C GLU A 341 -12.98 -4.24 11.55
N LYS A 342 -12.61 -4.88 12.68
CA LYS A 342 -13.23 -6.12 13.13
C LYS A 342 -14.62 -5.83 13.68
N VAL A 343 -15.64 -6.37 13.02
CA VAL A 343 -17.04 -6.22 13.42
C VAL A 343 -17.24 -6.93 14.78
N PRO A 344 -17.84 -6.29 15.81
CA PRO A 344 -18.11 -6.95 17.09
C PRO A 344 -19.29 -7.92 16.95
N LEU A 345 -19.14 -9.17 17.40
CA LEU A 345 -20.07 -10.26 17.04
C LEU A 345 -20.81 -10.83 18.25
N ASN A 346 -22.15 -10.80 18.20
CA ASN A 346 -23.01 -11.55 19.11
C ASN A 346 -23.09 -13.01 18.65
N ILE A 347 -22.22 -13.85 19.20
CA ILE A 347 -22.15 -15.29 18.92
C ILE A 347 -23.26 -16.02 19.70
N LYS A 348 -23.98 -16.90 19.02
CA LYS A 348 -24.99 -17.79 19.59
C LYS A 348 -24.74 -19.22 19.16
N ASP A 349 -24.56 -20.13 20.11
CA ASP A 349 -24.40 -21.55 19.82
C ASP A 349 -25.71 -22.16 19.29
N LEU A 350 -25.60 -23.02 18.27
CA LEU A 350 -26.72 -23.80 17.72
C LEU A 350 -26.69 -25.27 18.15
N GLY A 351 -25.51 -25.81 18.45
CA GLY A 351 -25.31 -27.19 18.90
C GLY A 351 -24.03 -27.81 18.33
N SER A 352 -23.73 -29.04 18.72
CA SER A 352 -22.62 -29.82 18.18
C SER A 352 -23.02 -30.62 16.94
N CYS A 353 -22.07 -30.82 16.03
CA CYS A 353 -22.17 -31.79 14.93
C CYS A 353 -21.58 -33.15 15.34
N GLU A 354 -22.03 -34.22 14.68
CA GLU A 354 -21.55 -35.59 14.92
C GLU A 354 -20.24 -35.89 14.18
N ILE A 355 -20.03 -35.25 13.01
CA ILE A 355 -18.83 -35.34 12.17
C ILE A 355 -17.94 -34.10 12.35
N TYR A 356 -16.66 -34.16 11.96
CA TYR A 356 -15.83 -32.95 11.95
C TYR A 356 -16.14 -32.09 10.71
N PRO A 357 -16.61 -30.84 10.86
CA PRO A 357 -17.01 -29.99 9.75
C PRO A 357 -15.78 -29.49 8.97
N GLN A 358 -15.61 -29.99 7.76
CA GLN A 358 -14.57 -29.56 6.82
C GLN A 358 -15.07 -28.47 5.88
N THR A 359 -16.34 -28.55 5.45
CA THR A 359 -17.03 -27.48 4.73
C THR A 359 -18.44 -27.26 5.28
N LEU A 360 -18.93 -26.03 5.14
CA LEU A 360 -20.25 -25.60 5.61
C LEU A 360 -20.85 -24.70 4.52
N SER A 361 -22.11 -24.96 4.12
CA SER A 361 -22.75 -24.21 3.04
C SER A 361 -24.26 -24.06 3.27
N HIS A 362 -24.77 -22.82 3.18
CA HIS A 362 -26.22 -22.58 3.14
C HIS A 362 -26.81 -23.05 1.80
N SER A 363 -28.05 -23.52 1.81
CA SER A 363 -28.87 -23.56 0.59
C SER A 363 -29.10 -22.13 0.08
N PRO A 364 -29.29 -21.88 -1.24
CA PRO A 364 -29.42 -20.53 -1.79
C PRO A 364 -30.46 -19.62 -1.10
N ASN A 365 -31.53 -20.21 -0.55
CA ASN A 365 -32.57 -19.52 0.22
C ASN A 365 -32.31 -19.39 1.75
N GLY A 366 -31.10 -19.68 2.23
CA GLY A 366 -30.72 -19.61 3.65
C GLY A 366 -31.42 -20.60 4.60
N ARG A 367 -32.32 -21.45 4.10
CA ARG A 367 -33.20 -22.29 4.93
C ARG A 367 -32.49 -23.50 5.56
N PHE A 368 -31.55 -24.08 4.82
CA PHE A 368 -30.79 -25.24 5.21
C PHE A 368 -29.30 -24.90 5.27
N VAL A 369 -28.57 -25.62 6.13
CA VAL A 369 -27.11 -25.64 6.17
C VAL A 369 -26.69 -27.08 5.98
N VAL A 370 -25.87 -27.35 4.97
CA VAL A 370 -25.14 -28.62 4.89
C VAL A 370 -23.80 -28.48 5.60
N VAL A 371 -23.43 -29.55 6.31
CA VAL A 371 -22.11 -29.78 6.87
C VAL A 371 -21.53 -31.01 6.20
N CYS A 372 -20.30 -30.94 5.69
CA CYS A 372 -19.59 -32.07 5.12
C CYS A 372 -18.28 -32.31 5.88
N GLY A 373 -17.96 -33.59 6.07
CA GLY A 373 -16.83 -34.01 6.87
C GLY A 373 -16.59 -35.51 6.77
N ASP A 374 -15.34 -35.93 6.80
CA ASP A 374 -14.91 -37.31 7.04
C ASP A 374 -15.43 -38.37 6.02
N GLY A 375 -15.96 -37.91 4.87
CA GLY A 375 -16.60 -38.73 3.83
C GLY A 375 -18.13 -38.81 3.93
N GLU A 376 -18.74 -37.96 4.74
CA GLU A 376 -20.17 -37.92 5.07
C GLU A 376 -20.70 -36.48 4.98
N TYR A 377 -22.02 -36.34 4.82
CA TYR A 377 -22.74 -35.06 4.85
C TYR A 377 -23.97 -35.14 5.74
N ILE A 378 -24.31 -34.03 6.39
CA ILE A 378 -25.55 -33.86 7.17
C ILE A 378 -26.18 -32.52 6.79
N ILE A 379 -27.46 -32.54 6.41
CA ILE A 379 -28.25 -31.33 6.16
C ILE A 379 -29.07 -30.99 7.41
N TYR A 380 -28.89 -29.78 7.91
CA TYR A 380 -29.61 -29.22 9.05
C TYR A 380 -30.53 -28.07 8.63
N THR A 381 -31.56 -27.77 9.43
CA THR A 381 -32.30 -26.50 9.33
C THR A 381 -31.51 -25.36 9.96
N ALA A 382 -31.26 -24.26 9.23
CA ALA A 382 -30.37 -23.17 9.66
C ALA A 382 -30.76 -22.44 10.96
N ILE A 383 -32.02 -22.55 11.41
CA ILE A 383 -32.55 -21.82 12.58
C ILE A 383 -32.42 -22.60 13.90
N THR A 384 -32.55 -23.93 13.85
CA THR A 384 -32.63 -24.79 15.06
C THR A 384 -31.83 -26.09 14.94
N LEU A 385 -30.84 -26.14 14.04
CA LEU A 385 -29.92 -27.26 13.80
C LEU A 385 -30.58 -28.66 13.78
N ARG A 386 -31.80 -28.79 13.23
CA ARG A 386 -32.50 -30.07 13.15
C ARG A 386 -32.08 -30.82 11.89
N ASN A 387 -31.55 -32.03 12.05
CA ASN A 387 -31.19 -32.94 10.96
C ASN A 387 -32.41 -33.17 10.03
N LYS A 388 -32.15 -33.19 8.71
CA LYS A 388 -33.13 -33.40 7.63
C LYS A 388 -32.79 -34.59 6.75
N SER A 389 -31.52 -34.74 6.40
CA SER A 389 -30.96 -35.91 5.72
C SER A 389 -29.48 -36.00 6.04
N TYR A 390 -28.93 -37.20 5.88
CA TYR A 390 -27.52 -37.49 6.02
C TYR A 390 -27.13 -38.62 5.06
N GLY A 391 -25.84 -38.80 4.82
CA GLY A 391 -25.32 -39.91 4.03
C GLY A 391 -23.84 -39.77 3.69
N ASN A 392 -23.32 -40.69 2.89
CA ASN A 392 -21.92 -40.65 2.47
C ASN A 392 -21.76 -39.67 1.29
N ALA A 393 -20.71 -38.84 1.35
CA ALA A 393 -20.34 -37.88 0.31
C ALA A 393 -18.84 -37.56 0.41
N MET A 394 -18.12 -37.60 -0.70
CA MET A 394 -16.81 -36.94 -0.78
C MET A 394 -16.99 -35.42 -0.96
N GLU A 395 -18.00 -35.02 -1.72
CA GLU A 395 -18.39 -33.64 -2.00
C GLU A 395 -19.91 -33.52 -2.09
N PHE A 396 -20.40 -32.32 -1.81
CA PHE A 396 -21.80 -31.93 -1.87
C PHE A 396 -21.91 -30.55 -2.52
N VAL A 397 -22.87 -30.34 -3.41
CA VAL A 397 -23.20 -29.01 -3.96
C VAL A 397 -24.71 -28.82 -4.11
N TRP A 398 -25.17 -27.60 -3.83
CA TRP A 398 -26.55 -27.18 -4.07
C TRP A 398 -26.79 -26.84 -5.55
N SER A 399 -28.01 -27.12 -6.03
CA SER A 399 -28.54 -26.43 -7.21
C SER A 399 -28.99 -25.01 -6.82
N GLU A 400 -29.32 -24.19 -7.82
CA GLU A 400 -30.00 -22.91 -7.59
C GLU A 400 -31.41 -23.12 -6.98
N ASP A 401 -32.11 -24.19 -7.37
CA ASP A 401 -33.26 -24.71 -6.61
C ASP A 401 -32.76 -25.26 -5.27
N SER A 402 -33.09 -24.56 -4.19
CA SER A 402 -32.78 -24.98 -2.80
C SER A 402 -33.48 -26.28 -2.35
N SER A 403 -34.26 -26.93 -3.22
CA SER A 403 -34.78 -28.29 -3.04
C SER A 403 -33.93 -29.38 -3.72
N GLU A 404 -32.99 -29.01 -4.62
CA GLU A 404 -32.09 -29.93 -5.31
C GLU A 404 -30.61 -29.80 -4.90
N TYR A 405 -29.93 -30.94 -4.87
CA TYR A 405 -28.49 -31.02 -4.59
C TYR A 405 -27.87 -32.25 -5.24
N ALA A 406 -26.56 -32.18 -5.49
CA ALA A 406 -25.74 -33.28 -5.97
C ALA A 406 -24.71 -33.70 -4.93
N VAL A 407 -24.43 -35.00 -4.87
CA VAL A 407 -23.42 -35.63 -4.02
C VAL A 407 -22.50 -36.48 -4.88
N ARG A 408 -21.19 -36.38 -4.66
CA ARG A 408 -20.18 -37.25 -5.29
C ARG A 408 -19.80 -38.39 -4.35
N ASP A 409 -19.94 -39.62 -4.84
CA ASP A 409 -19.61 -40.87 -4.14
C ASP A 409 -18.63 -41.66 -5.01
N GLY A 410 -17.32 -41.44 -4.75
CA GLY A 410 -16.26 -41.87 -5.67
C GLY A 410 -16.39 -41.17 -7.04
N ASN A 411 -16.63 -41.96 -8.08
CA ASN A 411 -16.85 -41.48 -9.46
C ASN A 411 -18.34 -41.47 -9.87
N MET A 412 -19.26 -41.76 -8.94
CA MET A 412 -20.71 -41.70 -9.18
C MET A 412 -21.29 -40.42 -8.60
N ILE A 413 -22.24 -39.81 -9.32
CA ILE A 413 -22.93 -38.60 -8.90
C ILE A 413 -24.40 -38.94 -8.64
N LYS A 414 -24.85 -38.62 -7.43
CA LYS A 414 -26.20 -38.87 -6.93
C LYS A 414 -26.92 -37.53 -6.81
N VAL A 415 -28.05 -37.37 -7.50
CA VAL A 415 -28.82 -36.12 -7.49
C VAL A 415 -30.12 -36.34 -6.73
N PHE A 416 -30.42 -35.42 -5.82
CA PHE A 416 -31.57 -35.47 -4.91
C PHE A 416 -32.51 -34.30 -5.17
N LYS A 417 -33.83 -34.52 -5.07
CA LYS A 417 -34.84 -33.45 -4.95
C LYS A 417 -35.69 -33.69 -3.71
N ASN A 418 -35.94 -32.65 -2.91
CA ASN A 418 -36.68 -32.73 -1.64
C ASN A 418 -36.16 -33.85 -0.71
N PHE A 419 -34.84 -33.99 -0.59
CA PHE A 419 -34.15 -35.00 0.23
C PHE A 419 -34.40 -36.46 -0.18
N LYS A 420 -34.83 -36.71 -1.42
CA LYS A 420 -34.98 -38.05 -2.01
C LYS A 420 -34.13 -38.17 -3.27
N GLU A 421 -33.49 -39.33 -3.46
CA GLU A 421 -32.70 -39.61 -4.66
C GLU A 421 -33.61 -39.57 -5.90
N LYS A 422 -33.23 -38.75 -6.89
CA LYS A 422 -33.97 -38.49 -8.15
C LYS A 422 -33.40 -39.34 -9.28
N LYS A 423 -32.06 -39.30 -9.43
CA LYS A 423 -31.25 -40.04 -10.41
C LYS A 423 -29.84 -40.21 -9.85
N THR A 424 -29.17 -41.28 -10.27
CA THR A 424 -27.74 -41.49 -10.06
C THR A 424 -27.09 -41.86 -11.38
N PHE A 425 -25.96 -41.24 -11.71
CA PHE A 425 -25.25 -41.45 -12.97
C PHE A 425 -23.72 -41.48 -12.78
N LYS A 426 -23.01 -41.93 -13.81
CA LYS A 426 -21.55 -41.95 -13.87
C LYS A 426 -21.13 -41.21 -15.15
N PRO A 427 -20.45 -40.06 -15.07
CA PRO A 427 -19.89 -39.38 -16.23
C PRO A 427 -18.84 -40.24 -16.95
N ASP A 428 -18.80 -40.17 -18.28
CA ASP A 428 -17.94 -41.02 -19.11
C ASP A 428 -16.44 -40.77 -18.86
N ALA A 429 -16.06 -39.49 -18.72
CA ALA A 429 -14.70 -39.06 -18.36
C ALA A 429 -14.36 -39.23 -16.86
N GLY A 430 -15.28 -39.81 -16.07
CA GLY A 430 -15.18 -39.86 -14.61
C GLY A 430 -15.54 -38.53 -13.92
N ALA A 431 -15.55 -38.55 -12.59
CA ALA A 431 -15.87 -37.41 -11.75
C ALA A 431 -14.85 -37.31 -10.61
N GLU A 432 -14.02 -36.27 -10.63
CA GLU A 432 -13.03 -35.96 -9.62
C GLU A 432 -13.50 -34.83 -8.69
N GLY A 433 -14.26 -33.87 -9.23
CA GLY A 433 -14.87 -32.76 -8.49
C GLY A 433 -16.27 -32.41 -8.99
N ILE A 434 -17.16 -31.90 -8.15
CA ILE A 434 -18.47 -31.33 -8.54
C ILE A 434 -18.66 -29.86 -8.11
N PHE A 435 -19.43 -29.11 -8.90
CA PHE A 435 -19.74 -27.69 -8.69
C PHE A 435 -21.24 -27.41 -8.85
N GLY A 436 -21.77 -26.54 -7.99
CA GLY A 436 -23.19 -26.16 -7.96
C GLY A 436 -23.51 -24.87 -8.73
N GLY A 437 -24.77 -24.45 -8.64
CA GLY A 437 -25.32 -23.28 -9.34
C GLY A 437 -26.37 -23.65 -10.39
N ASN A 438 -26.55 -22.77 -11.39
CA ASN A 438 -27.57 -22.92 -12.45
C ASN A 438 -27.42 -24.24 -13.23
N LEU A 439 -26.19 -24.70 -13.47
CA LEU A 439 -25.89 -26.02 -14.04
C LEU A 439 -25.00 -26.85 -13.10
N LEU A 440 -25.09 -28.18 -13.21
CA LEU A 440 -24.21 -29.10 -12.50
C LEU A 440 -22.87 -29.20 -13.22
N GLY A 441 -21.83 -28.58 -12.65
CA GLY A 441 -20.46 -28.70 -13.14
C GLY A 441 -19.79 -29.96 -12.61
N VAL A 442 -19.06 -30.68 -13.46
CA VAL A 442 -18.27 -31.86 -13.10
C VAL A 442 -16.87 -31.77 -13.68
N ARG A 443 -15.85 -31.81 -12.82
CA ARG A 443 -14.44 -31.91 -13.22
C ARG A 443 -14.05 -33.37 -13.44
N SER A 444 -13.47 -33.63 -14.60
CA SER A 444 -12.68 -34.84 -14.90
C SER A 444 -11.20 -34.47 -15.01
N TYR A 445 -10.33 -35.47 -15.18
CA TYR A 445 -8.92 -35.24 -15.52
C TYR A 445 -8.73 -34.54 -16.88
N SER A 446 -9.76 -34.57 -17.74
CA SER A 446 -9.76 -33.97 -19.08
C SER A 446 -10.42 -32.59 -19.17
N GLY A 447 -10.80 -31.98 -18.03
CA GLY A 447 -11.42 -30.65 -18.00
C GLY A 447 -12.74 -30.59 -17.23
N LEU A 448 -13.62 -29.68 -17.64
CA LEU A 448 -14.92 -29.39 -17.05
C LEU A 448 -16.05 -29.81 -17.99
N THR A 449 -17.09 -30.41 -17.44
CA THR A 449 -18.32 -30.78 -18.15
C THR A 449 -19.54 -30.24 -17.42
N PHE A 450 -20.44 -29.58 -18.14
CA PHE A 450 -21.69 -29.05 -17.59
C PHE A 450 -22.89 -29.94 -17.97
N TYR A 451 -23.69 -30.29 -16.97
CA TYR A 451 -24.91 -31.09 -17.11
C TYR A 451 -26.15 -30.31 -16.63
N ASP A 452 -27.29 -30.56 -17.26
CA ASP A 452 -28.60 -30.08 -16.79
C ASP A 452 -29.08 -30.86 -15.55
N TRP A 453 -29.51 -30.15 -14.49
CA TRP A 453 -30.07 -30.73 -13.26
C TRP A 453 -31.32 -31.60 -13.46
N GLU A 454 -32.16 -31.32 -14.48
CA GLU A 454 -33.39 -32.07 -14.71
C GLU A 454 -33.16 -33.35 -15.52
N THR A 455 -32.62 -33.21 -16.73
CA THR A 455 -32.38 -34.34 -17.65
C THR A 455 -31.14 -35.14 -17.30
N LEU A 456 -30.09 -34.51 -16.75
CA LEU A 456 -28.70 -35.01 -16.72
C LEU A 456 -28.11 -35.25 -18.12
N SER A 457 -28.56 -34.49 -19.12
CA SER A 457 -27.89 -34.43 -20.43
C SER A 457 -26.69 -33.48 -20.39
N LEU A 458 -25.67 -33.81 -21.18
CA LEU A 458 -24.49 -32.97 -21.40
C LEU A 458 -24.91 -31.69 -22.14
N ILE A 459 -24.55 -30.53 -21.59
CA ILE A 459 -24.72 -29.21 -22.22
C ILE A 459 -23.45 -28.82 -22.96
N ARG A 460 -22.29 -28.84 -22.28
CA ARG A 460 -21.01 -28.43 -22.89
C ARG A 460 -19.82 -29.07 -22.16
N ARG A 461 -18.79 -29.50 -22.90
CA ARG A 461 -17.43 -29.73 -22.39
C ARG A 461 -16.56 -28.50 -22.60
N ILE A 462 -15.64 -28.26 -21.66
CA ILE A 462 -14.69 -27.14 -21.66
C ILE A 462 -13.34 -27.68 -21.18
N GLU A 463 -12.29 -27.55 -21.98
CA GLU A 463 -10.95 -28.10 -21.72
C GLU A 463 -10.14 -27.25 -20.72
N ILE A 464 -10.79 -26.79 -19.65
CA ILE A 464 -10.20 -26.04 -18.53
C ILE A 464 -10.33 -26.88 -17.26
N LEU A 465 -9.30 -26.88 -16.40
CA LEU A 465 -9.31 -27.54 -15.10
C LEU A 465 -9.69 -26.54 -13.98
N PRO A 466 -10.98 -26.47 -13.58
CA PRO A 466 -11.43 -25.55 -12.54
C PRO A 466 -10.96 -26.00 -11.15
N LYS A 467 -10.52 -25.02 -10.37
CA LYS A 467 -10.41 -25.11 -8.91
C LYS A 467 -11.72 -24.70 -8.24
N LEU A 468 -12.35 -23.63 -8.73
CA LEU A 468 -13.62 -23.07 -8.22
C LEU A 468 -14.47 -22.56 -9.39
N ILE A 469 -15.81 -22.61 -9.24
CA ILE A 469 -16.77 -22.08 -10.20
C ILE A 469 -17.79 -21.20 -9.45
N TYR A 470 -18.05 -20.01 -9.96
CA TYR A 470 -19.01 -19.06 -9.39
C TYR A 470 -20.02 -18.62 -10.46
N TRP A 471 -21.31 -18.89 -10.23
CA TRP A 471 -22.42 -18.43 -11.07
C TRP A 471 -22.97 -17.08 -10.58
N SER A 472 -23.41 -16.24 -11.51
CA SER A 472 -24.15 -15.02 -11.22
C SER A 472 -25.59 -15.31 -10.76
N GLN A 473 -26.20 -14.36 -10.05
CA GLN A 473 -27.53 -14.53 -9.43
C GLN A 473 -28.68 -14.61 -10.46
N ASN A 474 -28.42 -14.21 -11.70
CA ASN A 474 -29.32 -14.37 -12.86
C ASN A 474 -28.94 -15.58 -13.74
N GLY A 475 -27.93 -16.36 -13.38
CA GLY A 475 -27.49 -17.54 -14.12
C GLY A 475 -26.88 -17.29 -15.51
N GLU A 476 -26.74 -16.04 -15.95
CA GLU A 476 -26.20 -15.67 -17.28
C GLU A 476 -24.66 -15.64 -17.34
N LEU A 477 -23.97 -15.39 -16.22
CA LEU A 477 -22.52 -15.29 -16.18
C LEU A 477 -21.94 -16.37 -15.26
N VAL A 478 -20.80 -16.93 -15.65
CA VAL A 478 -20.03 -17.87 -14.84
C VAL A 478 -18.56 -17.49 -14.86
N CYS A 479 -17.95 -17.45 -13.67
CA CYS A 479 -16.51 -17.35 -13.49
C CYS A 479 -15.96 -18.75 -13.22
N ILE A 480 -14.98 -19.17 -14.02
CA ILE A 480 -14.24 -20.43 -13.89
C ILE A 480 -12.83 -20.07 -13.44
N ALA A 481 -12.50 -20.32 -12.18
CA ALA A 481 -11.19 -20.04 -11.62
C ALA A 481 -10.31 -21.30 -11.62
N THR A 482 -9.09 -21.17 -12.15
CA THR A 482 -8.07 -22.23 -12.19
C THR A 482 -7.07 -22.07 -11.04
N GLU A 483 -5.83 -22.54 -11.19
CA GLU A 483 -4.75 -22.27 -10.23
C GLU A 483 -3.96 -20.99 -10.55
N GLU A 484 -3.99 -20.51 -11.80
CA GLU A 484 -3.19 -19.35 -12.28
C GLU A 484 -4.06 -18.19 -12.79
N SER A 485 -5.11 -18.50 -13.55
CA SER A 485 -6.02 -17.54 -14.20
C SER A 485 -7.50 -17.81 -13.86
N TYR A 486 -8.38 -16.86 -14.21
CA TYR A 486 -9.82 -17.11 -14.27
C TYR A 486 -10.43 -16.63 -15.59
N TYR A 487 -11.50 -17.32 -16.00
CA TYR A 487 -12.24 -17.09 -17.23
C TYR A 487 -13.67 -16.69 -16.90
N ILE A 488 -14.19 -15.66 -17.56
CA ILE A 488 -15.61 -15.28 -17.46
C ILE A 488 -16.30 -15.64 -18.77
N LEU A 489 -17.31 -16.50 -18.67
CA LEU A 489 -18.15 -16.93 -19.78
C LEU A 489 -19.59 -16.43 -19.57
N ARG A 490 -20.29 -16.13 -20.67
CA ARG A 490 -21.75 -15.95 -20.69
C ARG A 490 -22.43 -17.25 -21.11
N TYR A 491 -23.40 -17.69 -20.32
CA TYR A 491 -24.27 -18.82 -20.60
C TYR A 491 -25.56 -18.36 -21.31
N ASN A 492 -25.94 -19.06 -22.38
CA ASN A 492 -27.12 -18.78 -23.20
C ASN A 492 -28.20 -19.86 -23.00
N PRO A 493 -29.12 -19.73 -22.04
CA PRO A 493 -30.18 -20.74 -21.84
C PRO A 493 -31.11 -20.91 -23.05
N GLN A 494 -31.24 -19.88 -23.91
CA GLN A 494 -32.07 -19.92 -25.11
C GLN A 494 -31.51 -20.85 -26.20
N THR A 495 -30.18 -20.91 -26.40
CA THR A 495 -29.57 -21.82 -27.39
C THR A 495 -29.67 -23.27 -26.92
N VAL A 496 -29.54 -23.52 -25.61
CA VAL A 496 -29.77 -24.85 -25.01
C VAL A 496 -31.23 -25.30 -25.19
N ALA A 497 -32.20 -24.40 -24.99
CA ALA A 497 -33.61 -24.70 -25.24
C ALA A 497 -33.88 -25.02 -26.73
N ALA A 498 -33.27 -24.28 -27.67
CA ALA A 498 -33.37 -24.58 -29.10
C ALA A 498 -32.75 -25.94 -29.46
N ALA A 499 -31.55 -26.24 -28.96
CA ALA A 499 -30.85 -27.50 -29.17
C ALA A 499 -31.49 -28.70 -28.44
N SER A 500 -32.42 -28.48 -27.50
CA SER A 500 -33.28 -29.56 -26.96
C SER A 500 -34.32 -30.02 -27.98
N THR A 501 -34.73 -29.14 -28.90
CA THR A 501 -35.72 -29.41 -29.94
C THR A 501 -35.07 -29.87 -31.24
N ASN A 502 -33.97 -29.25 -31.66
CA ASN A 502 -33.21 -29.68 -32.84
C ASN A 502 -31.94 -30.45 -32.44
N LYS A 503 -31.87 -31.73 -32.84
CA LYS A 503 -30.76 -32.63 -32.51
C LYS A 503 -29.47 -32.33 -33.29
N ASP A 504 -29.57 -31.68 -34.45
CA ASP A 504 -28.42 -31.42 -35.32
C ASP A 504 -27.46 -30.36 -34.73
N LEU A 505 -27.87 -29.69 -33.64
CA LEU A 505 -27.09 -28.69 -32.88
C LEU A 505 -26.30 -29.30 -31.70
N LYS A 506 -26.07 -30.62 -31.70
CA LYS A 506 -25.31 -31.31 -30.64
C LYS A 506 -24.09 -32.02 -31.23
N SER A 507 -22.91 -31.44 -31.03
CA SER A 507 -21.62 -32.09 -31.31
C SER A 507 -21.23 -33.03 -30.16
N GLU A 508 -20.13 -33.77 -30.31
CA GLU A 508 -19.68 -34.73 -29.29
C GLU A 508 -19.31 -34.07 -27.95
N ASP A 509 -19.01 -32.76 -27.97
CA ASP A 509 -18.74 -31.91 -26.81
C ASP A 509 -19.94 -31.06 -26.37
N GLY A 510 -21.14 -31.38 -26.85
CA GLY A 510 -22.40 -30.76 -26.46
C GLY A 510 -22.86 -29.67 -27.43
N ILE A 511 -23.17 -28.49 -26.90
CA ILE A 511 -23.77 -27.36 -27.62
C ILE A 511 -22.78 -26.21 -27.59
N GLU A 512 -22.18 -25.88 -28.72
CA GLU A 512 -21.12 -24.87 -28.82
C GLU A 512 -21.61 -23.47 -28.42
N ASP A 513 -22.74 -23.01 -28.98
CA ASP A 513 -23.36 -21.71 -28.69
C ASP A 513 -24.01 -21.60 -27.28
N ALA A 514 -23.85 -22.60 -26.42
CA ALA A 514 -24.32 -22.54 -25.04
C ALA A 514 -23.46 -21.61 -24.16
N PHE A 515 -22.18 -21.44 -24.49
CA PHE A 515 -21.25 -20.58 -23.76
C PHE A 515 -20.43 -19.71 -24.70
N ASN A 516 -20.32 -18.42 -24.38
CA ASN A 516 -19.43 -17.47 -25.06
C ASN A 516 -18.37 -16.94 -24.07
N ALA A 517 -17.10 -16.91 -24.47
CA ALA A 517 -16.03 -16.37 -23.63
C ALA A 517 -16.01 -14.83 -23.71
N LEU A 518 -16.02 -14.16 -22.55
CA LEU A 518 -15.97 -12.69 -22.46
C LEU A 518 -14.56 -12.19 -22.15
N SER A 519 -13.86 -12.84 -21.20
CA SER A 519 -12.52 -12.45 -20.78
C SER A 519 -11.76 -13.59 -20.11
N GLU A 520 -10.43 -13.50 -20.21
CA GLU A 520 -9.44 -14.28 -19.47
C GLU A 520 -8.58 -13.30 -18.65
N ILE A 521 -8.33 -13.62 -17.38
CA ILE A 521 -7.59 -12.76 -16.46
C ILE A 521 -6.55 -13.59 -15.68
N SER A 522 -5.30 -13.16 -15.75
CA SER A 522 -4.15 -13.77 -15.07
C SER A 522 -4.00 -13.33 -13.60
N GLU A 523 -5.08 -13.48 -12.82
CA GLU A 523 -5.05 -13.36 -11.36
C GLU A 523 -5.61 -14.61 -10.66
N ILE A 524 -5.07 -14.94 -9.48
CA ILE A 524 -5.44 -16.16 -8.73
C ILE A 524 -6.58 -15.86 -7.76
N VAL A 525 -7.80 -16.28 -8.12
CA VAL A 525 -8.97 -16.20 -7.24
C VAL A 525 -8.85 -17.16 -6.05
N LYS A 526 -8.85 -16.62 -4.82
CA LYS A 526 -9.03 -17.40 -3.57
C LYS A 526 -10.49 -17.67 -3.28
N THR A 527 -11.30 -16.60 -3.26
CA THR A 527 -12.75 -16.63 -3.09
C THR A 527 -13.39 -15.51 -3.90
N GLY A 528 -14.61 -15.72 -4.40
CA GLY A 528 -15.36 -14.68 -5.12
C GLY A 528 -16.87 -14.78 -4.95
N VAL A 529 -17.59 -13.72 -5.34
CA VAL A 529 -19.06 -13.64 -5.39
C VAL A 529 -19.50 -12.69 -6.50
N TRP A 530 -20.66 -12.94 -7.09
CA TRP A 530 -21.29 -12.04 -8.07
C TRP A 530 -22.28 -11.08 -7.42
N VAL A 531 -22.20 -9.80 -7.78
CA VAL A 531 -23.15 -8.75 -7.44
C VAL A 531 -23.57 -8.07 -8.74
N GLY A 532 -24.73 -8.46 -9.28
CA GLY A 532 -25.09 -8.16 -10.67
C GLY A 532 -24.07 -8.78 -11.64
N ASP A 533 -23.63 -8.00 -12.63
CA ASP A 533 -22.57 -8.37 -13.59
C ASP A 533 -21.15 -8.15 -13.03
N CYS A 534 -21.01 -7.70 -11.78
CA CYS A 534 -19.70 -7.46 -11.17
C CYS A 534 -19.23 -8.70 -10.40
N PHE A 535 -18.07 -9.24 -10.77
CA PHE A 535 -17.44 -10.36 -10.05
C PHE A 535 -16.41 -9.82 -9.04
N ILE A 536 -16.70 -9.98 -7.75
CA ILE A 536 -15.88 -9.49 -6.64
C ILE A 536 -15.07 -10.66 -6.08
N TYR A 537 -13.77 -10.50 -5.87
CA TYR A 537 -12.90 -11.59 -5.43
C TYR A 537 -11.70 -11.14 -4.59
N THR A 538 -11.10 -12.11 -3.88
CA THR A 538 -9.81 -11.96 -3.20
C THR A 538 -8.69 -12.66 -3.97
N ASN A 539 -7.57 -11.95 -4.18
CA ASN A 539 -6.40 -12.46 -4.90
C ASN A 539 -5.39 -13.15 -3.94
N SER A 540 -4.43 -13.92 -4.48
CA SER A 540 -3.28 -14.48 -3.76
C SER A 540 -2.54 -13.43 -2.92
N LEU A 541 -2.39 -12.21 -3.44
CA LEU A 541 -1.76 -11.05 -2.80
C LEU A 541 -2.62 -10.34 -1.73
N ASN A 542 -3.68 -10.98 -1.22
CA ASN A 542 -4.60 -10.43 -0.20
C ASN A 542 -5.20 -9.06 -0.60
N ARG A 543 -5.49 -8.87 -1.89
CA ARG A 543 -6.22 -7.70 -2.41
C ARG A 543 -7.68 -8.06 -2.60
N ILE A 544 -8.58 -7.13 -2.27
CA ILE A 544 -10.00 -7.20 -2.67
C ILE A 544 -10.12 -6.48 -4.02
N ASN A 545 -10.38 -7.25 -5.07
CA ASN A 545 -10.59 -6.75 -6.43
C ASN A 545 -12.04 -6.98 -6.84
N TYR A 546 -12.55 -6.18 -7.78
CA TYR A 546 -13.74 -6.51 -8.54
C TYR A 546 -13.52 -6.29 -10.02
N TYR A 547 -14.17 -7.14 -10.82
CA TYR A 547 -14.16 -7.11 -12.28
C TYR A 547 -15.46 -6.50 -12.82
N VAL A 548 -15.33 -5.62 -13.82
CA VAL A 548 -16.46 -5.13 -14.62
C VAL A 548 -16.04 -5.01 -16.09
N GLY A 549 -16.70 -5.77 -16.97
CA GLY A 549 -16.67 -5.58 -18.42
C GLY A 549 -15.30 -5.66 -19.13
N GLY A 550 -14.25 -6.13 -18.45
CA GLY A 550 -12.87 -6.19 -18.96
C GLY A 550 -11.85 -5.57 -18.00
N GLU A 551 -12.28 -4.63 -17.16
CA GLU A 551 -11.40 -3.97 -16.19
C GLU A 551 -11.43 -4.62 -14.80
N ILE A 552 -10.32 -4.48 -14.08
CA ILE A 552 -10.14 -4.90 -12.69
C ILE A 552 -9.91 -3.65 -11.84
N VAL A 553 -10.66 -3.50 -10.75
CA VAL A 553 -10.54 -2.39 -9.80
C VAL A 553 -10.29 -2.93 -8.40
N THR A 554 -9.20 -2.51 -7.77
CA THR A 554 -8.90 -2.82 -6.36
C THR A 554 -9.73 -1.92 -5.44
N ILE A 555 -10.43 -2.53 -4.48
CA ILE A 555 -11.17 -1.83 -3.41
C ILE A 555 -10.20 -1.48 -2.27
N SER A 556 -9.46 -2.49 -1.80
CA SER A 556 -8.58 -2.37 -0.62
C SER A 556 -7.55 -3.51 -0.56
N HIS A 557 -6.57 -3.34 0.33
CA HIS A 557 -5.58 -4.34 0.70
C HIS A 557 -5.93 -4.93 2.07
N LEU A 558 -5.59 -6.20 2.29
CA LEU A 558 -5.81 -6.92 3.54
C LEU A 558 -4.48 -7.39 4.14
N ASP A 559 -4.27 -7.13 5.43
CA ASP A 559 -3.07 -7.60 6.16
C ASP A 559 -3.01 -9.13 6.31
N ARG A 560 -4.12 -9.83 6.03
CA ARG A 560 -4.31 -11.26 6.29
C ARG A 560 -5.09 -11.94 5.15
N VAL A 561 -5.00 -13.26 5.09
CA VAL A 561 -5.81 -14.09 4.19
C VAL A 561 -7.26 -14.13 4.71
N MET A 562 -8.12 -13.27 4.17
CA MET A 562 -9.56 -13.27 4.47
C MET A 562 -10.36 -13.94 3.35
N TYR A 563 -11.40 -14.67 3.75
CA TYR A 563 -12.31 -15.38 2.85
C TYR A 563 -13.61 -14.58 2.67
N LEU A 564 -14.01 -14.32 1.43
CA LEU A 564 -15.23 -13.57 1.12
C LEU A 564 -16.47 -14.40 1.45
N LEU A 565 -17.28 -13.91 2.41
CA LEU A 565 -18.53 -14.55 2.82
C LEU A 565 -19.71 -14.14 1.94
N GLY A 566 -19.67 -12.92 1.39
CA GLY A 566 -20.68 -12.40 0.46
C GLY A 566 -20.95 -10.91 0.65
N TYR A 567 -22.01 -10.45 -0.01
CA TYR A 567 -22.44 -9.05 -0.05
C TYR A 567 -23.83 -8.89 0.56
N VAL A 568 -24.03 -7.85 1.39
CA VAL A 568 -25.34 -7.50 1.98
C VAL A 568 -25.79 -6.17 1.38
N SER A 569 -26.72 -6.25 0.42
CA SER A 569 -27.21 -5.09 -0.34
C SER A 569 -27.86 -4.00 0.53
N ASN A 570 -28.58 -4.40 1.58
CA ASN A 570 -29.23 -3.46 2.52
C ASN A 570 -28.23 -2.54 3.25
N GLU A 571 -26.97 -2.96 3.38
CA GLU A 571 -25.92 -2.27 4.14
C GLU A 571 -24.80 -1.76 3.22
N ASN A 572 -24.90 -1.99 1.90
CA ASN A 572 -23.87 -1.75 0.88
C ASN A 572 -22.47 -2.26 1.31
N ARG A 573 -22.41 -3.42 1.97
CA ARG A 573 -21.16 -3.93 2.57
C ARG A 573 -20.84 -5.37 2.16
N LEU A 574 -19.56 -5.59 1.86
CA LEU A 574 -18.93 -6.89 1.74
C LEU A 574 -18.48 -7.37 3.11
N TYR A 575 -18.73 -8.65 3.41
CA TYR A 575 -18.28 -9.28 4.64
C TYR A 575 -17.26 -10.38 4.34
N PHE A 576 -16.19 -10.40 5.13
CA PHE A 576 -15.09 -11.36 5.02
C PHE A 576 -14.83 -12.01 6.38
N GLY A 577 -14.36 -13.25 6.38
CA GLY A 577 -14.00 -13.98 7.60
C GLY A 577 -12.56 -14.52 7.59
N ASP A 578 -11.90 -14.43 8.74
CA ASP A 578 -10.63 -15.09 9.06
C ASP A 578 -10.88 -16.50 9.62
N LYS A 579 -9.86 -17.37 9.62
CA LYS A 579 -9.90 -18.66 10.31
C LYS A 579 -9.91 -18.52 11.85
N ASP A 580 -9.45 -17.38 12.35
CA ASP A 580 -9.67 -16.90 13.73
C ASP A 580 -11.16 -16.59 14.05
N MET A 581 -12.09 -16.79 13.11
CA MET A 581 -13.53 -16.46 13.20
C MET A 581 -13.83 -14.97 13.44
N SER A 582 -12.88 -14.08 13.18
CA SER A 582 -13.14 -12.64 13.14
C SER A 582 -13.67 -12.21 11.79
N ILE A 583 -14.76 -11.42 11.80
CA ILE A 583 -15.35 -10.82 10.60
C ILE A 583 -14.80 -9.40 10.40
N VAL A 584 -14.55 -9.03 9.14
CA VAL A 584 -14.22 -7.68 8.70
C VAL A 584 -15.23 -7.24 7.63
N SER A 585 -15.55 -5.95 7.57
CA SER A 585 -16.43 -5.38 6.54
C SER A 585 -15.72 -4.32 5.69
N PHE A 586 -16.17 -4.15 4.45
CA PHE A 586 -15.78 -3.08 3.53
C PHE A 586 -17.01 -2.53 2.80
N GLU A 587 -17.07 -1.22 2.58
CA GLU A 587 -18.16 -0.58 1.85
C GLU A 587 -17.98 -0.71 0.34
N LEU A 588 -19.07 -1.08 -0.34
CA LEU A 588 -19.16 -1.10 -1.79
C LEU A 588 -20.58 -0.71 -2.19
N SER A 589 -20.73 0.54 -2.65
CA SER A 589 -22.01 1.07 -3.10
C SER A 589 -22.54 0.32 -4.33
N LEU A 590 -23.72 -0.30 -4.20
CA LEU A 590 -24.40 -0.97 -5.31
C LEU A 590 -24.59 -0.03 -6.52
N SER A 591 -24.96 1.23 -6.26
CA SER A 591 -25.19 2.25 -7.28
C SER A 591 -23.95 2.54 -8.14
N VAL A 592 -22.74 2.37 -7.60
CA VAL A 592 -21.49 2.50 -8.38
C VAL A 592 -21.32 1.30 -9.32
N LEU A 593 -21.57 0.09 -8.83
CA LEU A 593 -21.51 -1.14 -9.62
C LEU A 593 -22.57 -1.17 -10.73
N GLU A 594 -23.80 -0.75 -10.43
CA GLU A 594 -24.90 -0.63 -11.39
C GLU A 594 -24.57 0.39 -12.48
N TYR A 595 -24.05 1.57 -12.11
CA TYR A 595 -23.61 2.59 -13.07
C TYR A 595 -22.49 2.08 -13.98
N GLN A 596 -21.45 1.46 -13.41
CA GLN A 596 -20.35 0.89 -14.20
C GLN A 596 -20.84 -0.23 -15.13
N THR A 597 -21.74 -1.08 -14.66
CA THR A 597 -22.38 -2.13 -15.48
C THR A 597 -23.20 -1.54 -16.64
N ALA A 598 -24.00 -0.51 -16.38
CA ALA A 598 -24.80 0.18 -17.40
C ALA A 598 -23.91 0.82 -18.49
N VAL A 599 -22.82 1.50 -18.08
CA VAL A 599 -21.83 2.07 -19.01
C VAL A 599 -21.16 0.99 -19.87
N MET A 600 -20.76 -0.15 -19.31
CA MET A 600 -20.18 -1.25 -20.10
C MET A 600 -21.20 -1.91 -21.06
N ARG A 601 -22.47 -1.95 -20.67
CA ARG A 601 -23.60 -2.33 -21.54
C ARG A 601 -23.96 -1.25 -22.58
N LYS A 602 -23.33 -0.07 -22.52
CA LYS A 602 -23.59 1.15 -23.33
C LYS A 602 -25.00 1.74 -23.15
N ASP A 603 -25.64 1.42 -22.02
CA ASP A 603 -26.92 1.97 -21.62
C ASP A 603 -26.70 3.21 -20.73
N PHE A 604 -26.58 4.36 -21.39
CA PHE A 604 -26.41 5.64 -20.70
C PHE A 604 -27.72 6.15 -20.08
N GLU A 605 -28.88 5.71 -20.56
CA GLU A 605 -30.18 6.15 -20.04
C GLU A 605 -30.42 5.63 -18.62
N THR A 606 -30.04 4.39 -18.31
CA THR A 606 -30.10 3.88 -16.92
C THR A 606 -28.93 4.39 -16.08
N ALA A 607 -27.74 4.56 -16.66
CA ALA A 607 -26.60 5.15 -15.96
C ALA A 607 -26.92 6.56 -15.41
N ASP A 608 -27.47 7.45 -16.23
CA ASP A 608 -27.84 8.82 -15.82
C ASP A 608 -29.00 8.86 -14.80
N GLN A 609 -29.86 7.84 -14.77
CA GLN A 609 -30.87 7.67 -13.71
C GLN A 609 -30.27 7.23 -12.37
N VAL A 610 -29.20 6.43 -12.39
CA VAL A 610 -28.50 5.98 -11.18
C VAL A 610 -27.56 7.07 -10.63
N LEU A 611 -26.94 7.89 -11.48
CA LEU A 611 -25.96 8.91 -11.12
C LEU A 611 -26.33 9.81 -9.91
N PRO A 612 -27.58 10.29 -9.72
CA PRO A 612 -27.97 11.08 -8.55
C PRO A 612 -27.81 10.35 -7.22
N THR A 613 -27.94 9.02 -7.20
CA THR A 613 -27.82 8.20 -5.99
C THR A 613 -26.37 8.01 -5.52
N ILE A 614 -25.40 8.21 -6.42
CA ILE A 614 -23.97 8.05 -6.13
C ILE A 614 -23.46 9.22 -5.29
N SER A 615 -22.86 8.90 -4.14
CA SER A 615 -22.28 9.87 -3.20
C SER A 615 -21.14 10.67 -3.85
N LYS A 616 -20.94 11.91 -3.40
CA LYS A 616 -19.99 12.84 -4.02
C LYS A 616 -18.55 12.31 -4.07
N GLU A 617 -18.13 11.62 -3.02
CA GLU A 617 -16.80 11.01 -2.88
C GLU A 617 -16.54 9.93 -3.95
N GLN A 618 -17.55 9.11 -4.26
CA GLN A 618 -17.40 8.05 -5.27
C GLN A 618 -17.48 8.55 -6.72
N ARG A 619 -17.96 9.78 -6.96
CA ARG A 619 -18.06 10.34 -8.32
C ARG A 619 -16.71 10.56 -8.98
N THR A 620 -15.65 10.89 -8.24
CA THR A 620 -14.30 11.00 -8.81
C THR A 620 -13.80 9.63 -9.29
N ARG A 621 -14.07 8.56 -8.53
CA ARG A 621 -13.78 7.16 -8.94
C ARG A 621 -14.57 6.75 -10.19
N VAL A 622 -15.85 7.12 -10.28
CA VAL A 622 -16.67 6.89 -11.49
C VAL A 622 -16.15 7.70 -12.69
N ALA A 623 -15.69 8.93 -12.48
CA ALA A 623 -15.15 9.76 -13.55
C ALA A 623 -13.83 9.22 -14.12
N HIS A 624 -12.91 8.71 -13.30
CA HIS A 624 -11.71 8.03 -13.80
C HIS A 624 -12.04 6.73 -14.55
N PHE A 625 -13.07 6.00 -14.13
CA PHE A 625 -13.56 4.84 -14.89
C PHE A 625 -14.08 5.27 -16.28
N LEU A 626 -14.91 6.32 -16.35
CA LEU A 626 -15.37 6.90 -17.61
C LEU A 626 -14.19 7.39 -18.48
N GLU A 627 -13.16 8.01 -17.90
CA GLU A 627 -11.95 8.43 -18.62
C GLU A 627 -11.22 7.24 -19.27
N LYS A 628 -10.99 6.16 -18.51
CA LYS A 628 -10.34 4.93 -19.02
C LYS A 628 -11.13 4.27 -20.14
N GLN A 629 -12.45 4.25 -20.03
CA GLN A 629 -13.36 3.78 -21.08
C GLN A 629 -13.46 4.75 -22.28
N GLY A 630 -12.75 5.89 -22.25
CA GLY A 630 -12.71 6.90 -23.32
C GLY A 630 -13.85 7.92 -23.29
N TYR A 631 -14.81 7.78 -22.38
CA TYR A 631 -16.00 8.63 -22.20
C TYR A 631 -15.67 9.94 -21.45
N ARG A 632 -14.65 10.67 -21.93
CA ARG A 632 -14.13 11.92 -21.33
C ARG A 632 -15.20 12.99 -21.13
N GLN A 633 -16.14 13.13 -22.06
CA GLN A 633 -17.20 14.15 -21.98
C GLN A 633 -18.18 13.86 -20.83
N GLN A 634 -18.53 12.59 -20.63
CA GLN A 634 -19.31 12.12 -19.49
C GLN A 634 -18.50 12.25 -18.19
N ALA A 635 -17.22 11.87 -18.20
CA ALA A 635 -16.33 12.03 -17.06
C ALA A 635 -16.26 13.48 -16.55
N LEU A 636 -16.18 14.46 -17.47
CA LEU A 636 -16.15 15.90 -17.16
C LEU A 636 -17.44 16.38 -16.47
N ALA A 637 -18.59 15.79 -16.80
CA ALA A 637 -19.88 16.11 -16.19
C ALA A 637 -20.09 15.42 -14.83
N VAL A 638 -19.54 14.21 -14.65
CA VAL A 638 -19.63 13.42 -13.41
C VAL A 638 -18.65 13.91 -12.33
N THR A 639 -17.45 14.34 -12.73
CA THR A 639 -16.38 14.65 -11.77
C THR A 639 -16.64 15.92 -10.96
N LEU A 640 -16.25 15.85 -9.68
CA LEU A 640 -16.36 16.94 -8.70
C LEU A 640 -14.99 17.42 -8.18
N ASP A 641 -13.91 16.78 -8.59
CA ASP A 641 -12.55 17.23 -8.33
C ASP A 641 -12.13 18.22 -9.42
N ASP A 642 -11.78 19.46 -9.04
CA ASP A 642 -11.42 20.50 -10.00
C ASP A 642 -10.06 20.23 -10.68
N GLU A 643 -9.12 19.48 -10.08
CA GLU A 643 -7.83 19.15 -10.74
C GLU A 643 -8.01 18.19 -11.91
N HIS A 644 -8.64 17.03 -11.67
CA HIS A 644 -9.00 16.06 -12.71
C HIS A 644 -9.96 16.66 -13.74
N LYS A 645 -10.88 17.55 -13.33
CA LYS A 645 -11.78 18.27 -14.23
C LYS A 645 -11.04 19.20 -15.19
N PHE A 646 -10.01 19.90 -14.71
CA PHE A 646 -9.13 20.69 -15.58
C PHE A 646 -8.43 19.80 -16.61
N ASP A 647 -7.86 18.67 -16.19
CA ASP A 647 -7.12 17.79 -17.11
C ASP A 647 -8.03 17.12 -18.14
N LEU A 648 -9.26 16.75 -17.77
CA LEU A 648 -10.30 16.32 -18.72
C LEU A 648 -10.74 17.44 -19.68
N ALA A 649 -10.96 18.66 -19.18
CA ALA A 649 -11.35 19.79 -20.00
C ALA A 649 -10.24 20.16 -21.00
N LEU A 650 -8.97 20.06 -20.58
CA LEU A 650 -7.79 20.29 -21.41
C LEU A 650 -7.65 19.20 -22.49
N GLN A 651 -7.84 17.92 -22.14
CA GLN A 651 -7.91 16.81 -23.11
C GLN A 651 -9.05 16.99 -24.14
N LEU A 652 -10.16 17.61 -23.74
CA LEU A 652 -11.30 17.92 -24.61
C LEU A 652 -11.17 19.27 -25.36
N GLY A 653 -10.13 20.06 -25.08
CA GLY A 653 -9.92 21.39 -25.66
C GLY A 653 -10.90 22.48 -25.17
N ASN A 654 -11.63 22.26 -24.08
CA ASN A 654 -12.64 23.19 -23.55
C ASN A 654 -11.98 24.30 -22.69
N LEU A 655 -11.41 25.28 -23.38
CA LEU A 655 -10.62 26.37 -22.80
C LEU A 655 -11.39 27.18 -21.73
N GLN A 656 -12.70 27.43 -21.92
CA GLN A 656 -13.50 28.19 -20.94
C GLN A 656 -13.57 27.48 -19.58
N VAL A 657 -13.83 26.17 -19.57
CA VAL A 657 -13.91 25.40 -18.31
C VAL A 657 -12.53 25.31 -17.64
N CYS A 658 -11.45 25.20 -18.42
CA CYS A 658 -10.09 25.26 -17.89
C CYS A 658 -9.80 26.62 -17.23
N TYR A 659 -10.20 27.74 -17.84
CA TYR A 659 -10.02 29.09 -17.31
C TYR A 659 -10.80 29.32 -16.01
N GLU A 660 -12.08 28.93 -15.98
CA GLU A 660 -12.93 29.00 -14.77
C GLU A 660 -12.40 28.16 -13.60
N ILE A 661 -11.58 27.13 -13.87
CA ILE A 661 -10.93 26.30 -12.84
C ILE A 661 -9.55 26.88 -12.46
N ALA A 662 -8.75 27.34 -13.42
CA ALA A 662 -7.44 27.94 -13.17
C ALA A 662 -7.52 29.17 -12.26
N ILE A 663 -8.59 29.96 -12.39
CA ILE A 663 -8.91 31.07 -11.46
C ILE A 663 -9.15 30.59 -10.02
N LYS A 664 -9.78 29.43 -9.82
CA LYS A 664 -10.07 28.90 -8.47
C LYS A 664 -8.87 28.25 -7.80
N LEU A 665 -8.01 27.62 -8.60
CA LEU A 665 -6.85 26.87 -8.11
C LEU A 665 -5.59 27.74 -7.92
N GLU A 666 -5.55 28.94 -8.54
CA GLU A 666 -4.43 29.90 -8.49
C GLU A 666 -3.04 29.26 -8.73
N ASN A 667 -2.98 28.23 -9.58
CA ASN A 667 -1.79 27.39 -9.80
C ASN A 667 -1.09 27.72 -11.13
N ASP A 668 0.10 28.31 -11.06
CA ASP A 668 0.95 28.70 -12.19
C ASP A 668 1.17 27.58 -13.23
N GLN A 669 1.30 26.32 -12.80
CA GLN A 669 1.54 25.20 -13.71
C GLN A 669 0.31 24.88 -14.56
N LYS A 670 -0.89 25.00 -13.99
CA LYS A 670 -2.16 24.83 -14.72
C LYS A 670 -2.38 25.99 -15.69
N TRP A 671 -2.01 27.22 -15.31
CA TRP A 671 -1.99 28.37 -16.23
C TRP A 671 -1.05 28.18 -17.42
N LEU A 672 0.16 27.64 -17.21
CA LEU A 672 1.08 27.28 -18.30
C LEU A 672 0.48 26.22 -19.23
N GLN A 673 -0.06 25.12 -18.69
CA GLN A 673 -0.70 24.06 -19.47
C GLN A 673 -1.89 24.58 -20.30
N LEU A 674 -2.69 25.48 -19.74
CA LEU A 674 -3.76 26.16 -20.47
C LEU A 674 -3.21 27.02 -21.61
N SER A 675 -2.14 27.79 -21.36
CA SER A 675 -1.51 28.65 -22.36
C SER A 675 -0.94 27.85 -23.55
N ASP A 676 -0.39 26.66 -23.33
CA ASP A 676 0.12 25.78 -24.39
C ASP A 676 -1.01 25.27 -25.31
N VAL A 677 -2.18 24.97 -24.76
CA VAL A 677 -3.34 24.49 -25.53
C VAL A 677 -4.06 25.65 -26.21
N ALA A 678 -4.23 26.79 -25.54
CA ALA A 678 -4.76 28.02 -26.14
C ALA A 678 -3.86 28.50 -27.31
N THR A 679 -2.54 28.40 -27.18
CA THR A 679 -1.59 28.70 -28.26
C THR A 679 -1.77 27.78 -29.47
N LYS A 680 -2.02 26.48 -29.25
CA LYS A 680 -2.31 25.51 -30.33
C LYS A 680 -3.65 25.76 -31.02
N GLN A 681 -4.63 26.32 -30.31
CA GLN A 681 -5.94 26.72 -30.87
C GLN A 681 -5.92 28.13 -31.51
N GLY A 682 -4.93 28.97 -31.17
CA GLY A 682 -4.77 30.33 -31.70
C GLY A 682 -5.45 31.44 -30.89
N GLU A 683 -5.89 31.16 -29.66
CA GLU A 683 -6.58 32.13 -28.81
C GLU A 683 -5.60 33.07 -28.06
N PHE A 684 -4.90 33.92 -28.80
CA PHE A 684 -3.81 34.75 -28.28
C PHE A 684 -4.20 35.67 -27.10
N SER A 685 -5.45 36.12 -27.00
CA SER A 685 -5.93 36.92 -25.86
C SER A 685 -5.93 36.11 -24.56
N LEU A 686 -6.39 34.85 -24.62
CA LEU A 686 -6.37 33.93 -23.48
C LEU A 686 -4.93 33.57 -23.10
N VAL A 687 -4.05 33.43 -24.09
CA VAL A 687 -2.61 33.20 -23.88
C VAL A 687 -1.95 34.40 -23.17
N GLU A 688 -2.29 35.65 -23.52
CA GLU A 688 -1.81 36.86 -22.83
C GLU A 688 -2.20 36.84 -21.34
N GLU A 689 -3.46 36.54 -21.02
CA GLU A 689 -3.94 36.44 -19.63
C GLU A 689 -3.27 35.27 -18.88
N CYS A 690 -3.27 34.06 -19.44
CA CYS A 690 -2.72 32.86 -18.80
C CYS A 690 -1.22 33.01 -18.47
N LEU A 691 -0.43 33.54 -19.41
CA LEU A 691 1.00 33.75 -19.20
C LEU A 691 1.29 34.93 -18.25
N THR A 692 0.38 35.90 -18.14
CA THR A 692 0.46 37.00 -17.15
C THR A 692 0.20 36.48 -15.74
N HIS A 693 -0.81 35.61 -15.57
CA HIS A 693 -1.07 34.93 -14.30
C HIS A 693 0.10 34.02 -13.89
N ALA A 694 0.62 33.19 -14.80
CA ALA A 694 1.79 32.33 -14.57
C ALA A 694 3.15 33.08 -14.48
N GLN A 695 3.16 34.41 -14.55
CA GLN A 695 4.38 35.25 -14.54
C GLN A 695 5.45 34.82 -15.57
N ALA A 696 5.00 34.27 -16.70
CA ALA A 696 5.81 33.58 -17.69
C ALA A 696 6.46 34.56 -18.69
N PHE A 697 7.24 35.52 -18.17
CA PHE A 697 7.69 36.70 -18.91
C PHE A 697 8.50 36.41 -20.18
N GLY A 698 9.19 35.26 -20.27
CA GLY A 698 9.87 34.84 -21.50
C GLY A 698 8.90 34.62 -22.67
N SER A 699 7.83 33.86 -22.44
CA SER A 699 6.77 33.63 -23.42
C SER A 699 5.94 34.89 -23.70
N LEU A 700 5.73 35.74 -22.68
CA LEU A 700 5.09 37.04 -22.86
C LEU A 700 5.91 37.98 -23.76
N ILE A 701 7.25 38.01 -23.65
CA ILE A 701 8.09 38.80 -24.58
C ILE A 701 7.94 38.29 -26.01
N LEU A 702 7.85 36.97 -26.22
CA LEU A 702 7.63 36.39 -27.55
C LEU A 702 6.28 36.85 -28.13
N LEU A 703 5.21 36.78 -27.34
CA LEU A 703 3.88 37.24 -27.75
C LEU A 703 3.83 38.76 -27.98
N ALA A 704 4.40 39.56 -27.08
CA ALA A 704 4.42 41.02 -27.15
C ALA A 704 5.28 41.57 -28.31
N SER A 705 6.37 40.88 -28.67
CA SER A 705 7.21 41.24 -29.82
C SER A 705 6.58 40.83 -31.14
N ALA A 706 6.00 39.62 -31.24
CA ALA A 706 5.28 39.17 -32.43
C ALA A 706 4.03 40.06 -32.72
N SER A 707 3.28 40.42 -31.68
CA SER A 707 2.12 41.34 -31.79
C SER A 707 2.48 42.82 -31.90
N SER A 708 3.74 43.19 -31.63
CA SER A 708 4.19 44.58 -31.45
C SER A 708 3.42 45.37 -30.37
N ASN A 709 2.88 44.69 -29.36
CA ASN A 709 2.10 45.31 -28.28
C ASN A 709 3.02 46.10 -27.31
N LYS A 710 3.14 47.41 -27.57
CA LYS A 710 3.96 48.34 -26.77
C LYS A 710 3.52 48.44 -25.30
N GLN A 711 2.23 48.29 -25.01
CA GLN A 711 1.71 48.40 -23.64
C GLN A 711 2.08 47.18 -22.82
N LEU A 712 1.79 45.98 -23.33
CA LEU A 712 2.19 44.71 -22.73
C LEU A 712 3.70 44.64 -22.49
N MET A 713 4.52 45.05 -23.48
CA MET A 713 5.97 45.10 -23.34
C MET A 713 6.44 46.04 -22.21
N SER A 714 5.74 47.14 -21.94
CA SER A 714 6.06 48.02 -20.79
C SER A 714 5.68 47.37 -19.46
N ASN A 715 4.50 46.76 -19.40
CA ASN A 715 4.02 46.06 -18.21
C ASN A 715 4.96 44.91 -17.81
N ILE A 716 5.40 44.10 -18.79
CA ILE A 716 6.43 43.06 -18.60
C ILE A 716 7.73 43.67 -18.05
N GLY A 717 8.23 44.76 -18.66
CA GLY A 717 9.46 45.41 -18.23
C GLY A 717 9.42 45.97 -16.80
N GLU A 718 8.24 46.34 -16.30
CA GLU A 718 8.03 46.87 -14.96
C GLU A 718 7.74 45.76 -13.92
N GLN A 719 6.99 44.72 -14.29
CA GLN A 719 6.74 43.54 -13.44
C GLN A 719 8.00 42.70 -13.25
N SER A 720 8.72 42.38 -14.33
CA SER A 720 9.97 41.61 -14.26
C SER A 720 11.08 42.31 -13.46
N ARG A 721 11.14 43.66 -13.48
CA ARG A 721 12.05 44.44 -12.61
C ARG A 721 11.69 44.29 -11.12
N LYS A 722 10.41 44.31 -10.76
CA LYS A 722 9.94 44.08 -9.38
C LYS A 722 10.24 42.66 -8.87
N ILE A 723 10.21 41.66 -9.76
CA ILE A 723 10.47 40.25 -9.44
C ILE A 723 11.99 39.92 -9.52
N GLY A 724 12.84 40.88 -9.91
CA GLY A 724 14.30 40.71 -10.00
C GLY A 724 14.80 39.99 -11.26
N GLN A 725 13.93 39.77 -12.25
CA GLN A 725 14.31 39.17 -13.55
C GLN A 725 14.93 40.22 -14.48
N PHE A 726 16.05 40.79 -14.06
CA PHE A 726 16.67 41.97 -14.69
C PHE A 726 17.01 41.81 -16.17
N ASN A 727 17.34 40.59 -16.66
CA ASN A 727 17.62 40.35 -18.07
C ASN A 727 16.37 40.59 -18.96
N ILE A 728 15.20 40.17 -18.48
CA ILE A 728 13.91 40.34 -19.15
C ILE A 728 13.47 41.80 -19.07
N ALA A 729 13.61 42.42 -17.89
CA ALA A 729 13.35 43.86 -17.70
C ALA A 729 14.22 44.74 -18.60
N PHE A 730 15.52 44.40 -18.74
CA PHE A 730 16.44 45.09 -19.63
C PHE A 730 16.04 44.92 -21.10
N LEU A 731 15.72 43.70 -21.54
CA LEU A 731 15.33 43.40 -22.91
C LEU A 731 14.03 44.13 -23.31
N SER A 732 12.98 44.06 -22.49
CA SER A 732 11.73 44.77 -22.73
C SER A 732 11.94 46.29 -22.84
N ASN A 733 12.69 46.88 -21.91
CA ASN A 733 12.93 48.33 -21.95
C ASN A 733 13.86 48.74 -23.11
N PHE A 734 14.79 47.87 -23.53
CA PHE A 734 15.66 48.11 -24.69
C PHE A 734 14.88 48.08 -26.01
N VAL A 735 14.00 47.08 -26.19
CA VAL A 735 13.07 47.00 -27.34
C VAL A 735 12.11 48.20 -27.38
N LEU A 736 11.73 48.74 -26.22
CA LEU A 736 10.92 49.96 -26.11
C LEU A 736 11.71 51.27 -26.33
N GLY A 737 13.05 51.22 -26.42
CA GLY A 737 13.92 52.39 -26.51
C GLY A 737 14.06 53.20 -25.21
N LYS A 738 13.67 52.65 -24.05
CA LYS A 738 13.79 53.31 -22.74
C LYS A 738 15.22 53.18 -22.17
N LEU A 739 16.20 53.74 -22.88
CA LEU A 739 17.63 53.57 -22.60
C LEU A 739 18.02 53.94 -21.16
N ASP A 740 17.43 54.98 -20.57
CA ASP A 740 17.75 55.40 -19.20
C ASP A 740 17.35 54.33 -18.18
N GLN A 741 16.19 53.66 -18.39
CA GLN A 741 15.76 52.55 -17.54
C GLN A 741 16.63 51.29 -17.71
N CYS A 742 17.13 51.04 -18.92
CA CYS A 742 18.13 49.99 -19.16
C CYS A 742 19.44 50.26 -18.40
N LEU A 743 19.88 51.52 -18.35
CA LEU A 743 21.09 51.91 -17.62
C LEU A 743 20.89 51.78 -16.10
N ASP A 744 19.78 52.26 -15.56
CA ASP A 744 19.48 52.12 -14.12
C ASP A 744 19.41 50.63 -13.71
N ILE A 745 18.84 49.74 -14.54
CA ILE A 745 18.83 48.29 -14.28
C ILE A 745 20.25 47.70 -14.20
N LEU A 746 21.20 48.15 -15.04
CA LEU A 746 22.59 47.72 -14.96
C LEU A 746 23.31 48.26 -13.71
N ILE A 747 22.92 49.44 -13.22
CA ILE A 747 23.44 50.04 -11.98
C ILE A 747 22.87 49.31 -10.75
N GLU A 748 21.55 49.03 -10.72
CA GLU A 748 20.88 48.26 -9.66
C GLU A 748 21.47 46.86 -9.50
N ASN A 749 21.66 46.14 -10.61
CA ASN A 749 22.33 44.84 -10.65
C ASN A 749 23.87 44.95 -10.51
N GLN A 750 24.39 46.13 -10.17
CA GLN A 750 25.79 46.46 -9.90
C GLN A 750 26.81 46.12 -11.00
N ARG A 751 26.37 45.94 -12.26
CA ARG A 751 27.19 45.62 -13.44
C ARG A 751 27.84 46.89 -14.03
N LEU A 752 28.49 47.66 -13.16
CA LEU A 752 29.02 49.00 -13.47
C LEU A 752 29.98 49.08 -14.68
N PRO A 753 30.87 48.10 -14.96
CA PRO A 753 31.68 48.12 -16.19
C PRO A 753 30.81 48.06 -17.46
N GLU A 754 29.77 47.24 -17.44
CA GLU A 754 28.85 47.07 -18.58
C GLU A 754 27.91 48.28 -18.70
N ALA A 755 27.47 48.85 -17.57
CA ALA A 755 26.77 50.13 -17.54
C ALA A 755 27.63 51.25 -18.15
N ALA A 756 28.95 51.25 -17.94
CA ALA A 756 29.86 52.23 -18.53
C ALA A 756 30.02 52.05 -20.05
N PHE A 757 30.11 50.81 -20.54
CA PHE A 757 30.09 50.51 -21.99
C PHE A 757 28.73 50.85 -22.62
N PHE A 758 27.61 50.55 -21.94
CA PHE A 758 26.27 50.88 -22.40
C PHE A 758 26.05 52.39 -22.46
N ALA A 759 26.43 53.13 -21.42
CA ALA A 759 26.43 54.59 -21.42
C ALA A 759 27.31 55.15 -22.56
N ARG A 760 28.56 54.70 -22.70
CA ARG A 760 29.44 55.13 -23.80
C ARG A 760 28.84 54.91 -25.20
N THR A 761 27.98 53.91 -25.37
CA THR A 761 27.40 53.53 -26.68
C THR A 761 26.04 54.18 -26.95
N TYR A 762 25.19 54.33 -25.92
CA TYR A 762 23.78 54.70 -26.08
C TYR A 762 23.36 55.95 -25.28
N LEU A 763 24.06 56.29 -24.20
CA LEU A 763 23.79 57.46 -23.35
C LEU A 763 25.11 58.13 -22.89
N PRO A 764 25.92 58.70 -23.81
CA PRO A 764 27.21 59.30 -23.47
C PRO A 764 27.13 60.29 -22.30
N SER A 765 26.05 61.07 -22.19
CA SER A 765 25.79 62.04 -21.11
C SER A 765 25.89 61.44 -19.69
N GLN A 766 25.59 60.16 -19.50
CA GLN A 766 25.62 59.49 -18.20
C GLN A 766 27.00 58.88 -17.86
N ILE A 767 27.97 58.88 -18.78
CA ILE A 767 29.24 58.15 -18.60
C ILE A 767 30.02 58.56 -17.34
N ASN A 768 30.00 59.86 -17.00
CA ASN A 768 30.66 60.41 -15.79
C ASN A 768 30.06 59.82 -14.51
N ARG A 769 28.71 59.85 -14.37
CA ARG A 769 27.98 59.25 -13.23
C ARG A 769 28.34 57.78 -13.04
N VAL A 770 28.38 57.01 -14.13
CA VAL A 770 28.63 55.57 -14.07
C VAL A 770 30.10 55.25 -13.74
N VAL A 771 31.05 55.98 -14.34
CA VAL A 771 32.49 55.82 -14.05
C VAL A 771 32.82 56.28 -12.62
N GLY A 772 32.17 57.33 -12.10
CA GLY A 772 32.25 57.73 -10.69
C GLY A 772 31.84 56.60 -9.74
N LEU A 773 30.61 56.09 -9.89
CA LEU A 773 30.10 54.95 -9.12
C LEU A 773 31.00 53.70 -9.23
N TRP A 774 31.59 53.46 -10.41
CA TRP A 774 32.52 52.34 -10.61
C TRP A 774 33.85 52.54 -9.85
N ARG A 775 34.41 53.75 -9.88
CA ARG A 775 35.62 54.10 -9.09
C ARG A 775 35.35 53.99 -7.59
N GLU A 776 34.19 54.41 -7.12
CA GLU A 776 33.76 54.28 -5.72
C GLU A 776 33.63 52.81 -5.30
N LYS A 777 32.94 51.98 -6.09
CA LYS A 777 32.82 50.54 -5.80
C LYS A 777 34.19 49.84 -5.79
N LEU A 778 35.10 50.21 -6.67
CA LEU A 778 36.47 49.67 -6.68
C LEU A 778 37.28 50.11 -5.45
N LYS A 779 37.09 51.33 -4.94
CA LYS A 779 37.67 51.75 -3.65
C LYS A 779 37.09 50.93 -2.49
N GLN A 780 35.78 50.72 -2.43
CA GLN A 780 35.12 49.87 -1.42
C GLN A 780 35.62 48.41 -1.44
N MET A 781 36.07 47.93 -2.60
CA MET A 781 36.69 46.60 -2.77
C MET A 781 38.22 46.59 -2.52
N ASN A 782 38.80 47.67 -1.97
CA ASN A 782 40.24 47.86 -1.76
C ASN A 782 41.09 47.77 -3.05
N MET A 783 40.48 47.94 -4.23
CA MET A 783 41.14 47.87 -5.54
C MET A 783 41.55 49.26 -6.06
N GLU A 784 42.17 50.08 -5.21
CA GLU A 784 42.52 51.48 -5.51
C GLU A 784 43.30 51.64 -6.82
N ARG A 785 44.28 50.75 -7.08
CA ARG A 785 45.07 50.77 -8.33
C ARG A 785 44.22 50.62 -9.60
N ALA A 786 43.08 49.93 -9.50
CA ALA A 786 42.11 49.85 -10.59
C ALA A 786 41.21 51.11 -10.64
N ALA A 787 40.75 51.61 -9.48
CA ALA A 787 39.97 52.85 -9.39
C ALA A 787 40.74 54.10 -9.89
N HIS A 788 42.07 54.10 -9.81
CA HIS A 788 42.96 55.12 -10.37
C HIS A 788 43.28 54.92 -11.87
N ALA A 789 43.17 53.68 -12.39
CA ALA A 789 43.35 53.40 -13.81
C ALA A 789 42.14 53.80 -14.67
N LEU A 790 40.96 53.94 -14.05
CA LEU A 790 39.76 54.46 -14.70
C LEU A 790 39.78 55.99 -14.80
N ALA A 791 40.23 56.50 -15.95
CA ALA A 791 40.08 57.91 -16.30
C ALA A 791 38.60 58.28 -16.45
N ASN A 792 38.16 59.29 -15.72
CA ASN A 792 36.84 59.89 -15.87
C ASN A 792 36.89 60.97 -16.99
N PRO A 793 35.92 61.04 -17.92
CA PRO A 793 36.02 61.96 -19.06
C PRO A 793 36.03 63.46 -18.73
N THR A 794 35.55 63.87 -17.55
CA THR A 794 35.68 65.25 -17.05
C THR A 794 37.04 65.53 -16.44
N ASP A 795 37.64 64.57 -15.74
CA ASP A 795 38.97 64.68 -15.14
C ASP A 795 40.09 64.74 -16.22
N TYR A 796 39.86 64.10 -17.39
CA TYR A 796 40.87 63.93 -18.45
C TYR A 796 40.29 64.01 -19.87
N GLU A 797 39.67 65.14 -20.24
CA GLU A 797 39.04 65.33 -21.57
C GLU A 797 39.98 64.97 -22.76
N ASN A 798 41.27 65.28 -22.64
CA ASN A 798 42.31 64.95 -23.63
C ASN A 798 42.43 63.44 -23.97
N LEU A 799 41.92 62.54 -23.12
CA LEU A 799 41.92 61.09 -23.36
C LEU A 799 40.67 60.60 -24.11
N PHE A 800 39.67 61.46 -24.35
CA PHE A 800 38.38 61.12 -24.96
C PHE A 800 38.07 61.97 -26.21
N PRO A 801 38.90 61.89 -27.28
CA PRO A 801 38.67 62.66 -28.50
C PRO A 801 37.30 62.32 -29.13
N GLY A 802 36.54 63.36 -29.49
CA GLY A 802 35.21 63.23 -30.08
C GLY A 802 34.04 63.18 -29.08
N LEU A 803 34.29 63.26 -27.78
CA LEU A 803 33.23 63.20 -26.75
C LEU A 803 32.13 64.26 -26.96
N ILE A 804 32.51 65.50 -27.27
CA ILE A 804 31.57 66.61 -27.55
C ILE A 804 30.66 66.29 -28.75
N ASP A 805 31.21 65.71 -29.83
CA ASP A 805 30.42 65.26 -30.99
C ASP A 805 29.42 64.16 -30.58
N THR A 806 29.77 63.28 -29.63
CA THR A 806 28.83 62.25 -29.14
C THR A 806 27.70 62.84 -28.28
N TYR A 807 27.96 63.88 -27.47
CA TYR A 807 26.89 64.60 -26.73
C TYR A 807 25.91 65.31 -27.69
N LYS A 808 26.42 66.00 -28.71
CA LYS A 808 25.59 66.57 -29.79
C LYS A 808 24.74 65.50 -30.48
N THR A 809 25.35 64.37 -30.80
CA THR A 809 24.68 63.24 -31.48
C THR A 809 23.59 62.61 -30.61
N GLU A 810 23.79 62.52 -29.28
CA GLU A 810 22.77 62.04 -28.34
C GLU A 810 21.53 62.94 -28.32
N GLU A 811 21.69 64.26 -28.23
CA GLU A 811 20.57 65.21 -28.25
C GLU A 811 19.85 65.25 -29.62
N PHE A 812 20.60 65.17 -30.73
CA PHE A 812 20.04 65.04 -32.07
C PHE A 812 19.19 63.77 -32.25
N LEU A 813 19.69 62.61 -31.77
CA LEU A 813 18.94 61.35 -31.82
C LEU A 813 17.69 61.39 -30.94
N LYS A 814 17.76 61.99 -29.74
CA LYS A 814 16.61 62.17 -28.83
C LYS A 814 15.48 63.03 -29.44
N GLN A 815 15.79 63.95 -30.34
CA GLN A 815 14.79 64.71 -31.11
C GLN A 815 14.17 63.89 -32.26
N ASN A 816 14.94 62.98 -32.86
CA ASN A 816 14.53 62.15 -34.01
C ASN A 816 13.85 60.82 -33.63
N THR A 817 13.84 60.41 -32.36
CA THR A 817 13.17 59.18 -31.87
C THR A 817 11.64 59.25 -31.84
N LYS A 818 11.01 59.55 -32.98
CA LYS A 818 9.56 59.40 -33.20
C LYS A 818 9.24 58.01 -33.72
N VAL A 819 8.21 57.37 -33.15
CA VAL A 819 7.73 56.05 -33.58
C VAL A 819 7.20 56.16 -35.02
N GLN A 820 7.82 55.45 -35.95
CA GLN A 820 7.35 55.36 -37.34
C GLN A 820 6.41 54.16 -37.51
N SER A 821 5.49 54.24 -38.47
CA SER A 821 4.61 53.10 -38.79
C SER A 821 5.41 51.96 -39.41
N ALA A 822 5.13 50.71 -39.02
CA ALA A 822 5.80 49.53 -39.55
C ALA A 822 5.75 49.42 -41.09
N ARG A 823 4.75 50.03 -41.75
CA ARG A 823 4.67 50.11 -43.22
C ARG A 823 5.84 50.88 -43.86
N ASN A 824 6.46 51.80 -43.13
CA ASN A 824 7.59 52.62 -43.61
C ASN A 824 8.94 51.89 -43.48
N TYR A 825 8.98 50.67 -42.92
CA TYR A 825 10.23 49.92 -42.71
C TYR A 825 11.00 49.68 -44.01
N GLN A 826 10.30 49.41 -45.12
CA GLN A 826 10.92 49.19 -46.44
C GLN A 826 11.64 50.43 -47.02
N THR A 827 11.37 51.63 -46.50
CA THR A 827 11.97 52.89 -46.96
C THR A 827 12.91 53.52 -45.92
N LEU A 828 13.17 52.84 -44.80
CA LEU A 828 14.12 53.29 -43.78
C LEU A 828 15.52 52.68 -44.04
N PRO A 829 16.59 53.50 -44.10
CA PRO A 829 17.94 52.97 -44.15
C PRO A 829 18.26 52.22 -42.85
N PRO A 830 18.81 51.00 -42.91
CA PRO A 830 19.08 50.19 -41.73
C PRO A 830 20.21 50.77 -40.88
N ASN A 831 20.22 50.44 -39.58
CA ASN A 831 21.11 51.06 -38.60
C ASN A 831 22.62 50.84 -38.86
N TRP A 832 23.01 49.87 -39.70
CA TRP A 832 24.41 49.64 -40.09
C TRP A 832 24.88 50.50 -41.28
N GLU A 833 23.96 51.08 -42.06
CA GLU A 833 24.25 52.04 -43.14
C GLU A 833 24.22 53.50 -42.64
N ARG A 834 23.61 53.73 -41.48
CA ARG A 834 23.52 55.04 -40.83
C ARG A 834 24.78 55.35 -40.02
N ASN A 835 25.26 56.59 -40.12
CA ASN A 835 26.31 57.13 -39.26
C ASN A 835 25.78 58.40 -38.57
N PRO A 836 25.28 58.28 -37.33
CA PRO A 836 24.63 59.38 -36.61
C PRO A 836 25.51 60.62 -36.42
N ILE A 837 26.84 60.48 -36.35
CA ILE A 837 27.75 61.63 -36.19
C ILE A 837 27.81 62.46 -37.47
N THR A 838 27.79 61.82 -38.65
CA THR A 838 27.70 62.55 -39.93
C THR A 838 26.30 63.12 -40.19
N GLU A 839 25.25 62.41 -39.77
CA GLU A 839 23.87 62.95 -39.84
C GLU A 839 23.70 64.19 -38.95
N MET A 840 24.23 64.15 -37.72
CA MET A 840 24.22 65.28 -36.79
C MET A 840 24.99 66.48 -37.35
N LYS A 841 26.20 66.28 -37.91
CA LYS A 841 26.97 67.39 -38.50
C LYS A 841 26.28 68.00 -39.71
N GLN A 842 25.67 67.17 -40.57
CA GLN A 842 24.81 67.68 -41.66
C GLN A 842 23.59 68.44 -41.12
N ALA A 843 23.01 68.06 -39.97
CA ALA A 843 21.91 68.80 -39.36
C ALA A 843 22.35 70.13 -38.73
N GLU A 844 23.58 70.23 -38.19
CA GLU A 844 24.18 71.51 -37.78
C GLU A 844 24.48 72.40 -38.98
N ASP A 845 25.12 71.88 -40.03
CA ASP A 845 25.47 72.62 -41.26
C ASP A 845 24.23 73.19 -41.99
N HIS A 846 23.09 72.48 -41.95
CA HIS A 846 21.81 72.95 -42.50
C HIS A 846 20.96 73.77 -41.49
N GLY A 847 21.47 74.04 -40.28
CA GLY A 847 20.76 74.81 -39.25
C GLY A 847 19.49 74.14 -38.70
N GLN A 848 19.35 72.82 -38.85
CA GLN A 848 18.22 72.03 -38.36
C GLN A 848 18.40 71.56 -36.91
N PHE A 849 19.64 71.57 -36.40
CA PHE A 849 19.99 71.24 -35.02
C PHE A 849 20.88 72.34 -34.43
N SER A 850 20.77 72.57 -33.12
CA SER A 850 21.55 73.56 -32.37
C SER A 850 21.80 73.04 -30.95
N TYR A 851 23.07 72.95 -30.56
CA TYR A 851 23.50 72.37 -29.29
C TYR A 851 23.66 73.44 -28.20
N ILE A 852 23.24 73.15 -26.97
CA ILE A 852 23.32 74.08 -25.82
C ILE A 852 24.13 73.43 -24.68
N SER A 853 25.42 73.80 -24.57
CA SER A 853 26.33 73.28 -23.57
C SER A 853 25.99 73.75 -22.14
N LYS A 854 25.63 72.82 -21.25
CA LYS A 854 25.19 73.10 -19.86
C LYS A 854 26.32 73.45 -18.85
N GLN A 855 27.50 73.86 -19.31
CA GLN A 855 28.67 74.10 -18.45
C GLN A 855 29.07 75.59 -18.24
N LEU A 856 28.36 76.54 -18.86
CA LEU A 856 28.55 77.97 -18.63
C LEU A 856 27.45 78.54 -17.72
N ASN A 857 27.62 78.42 -16.39
CA ASN A 857 26.83 79.19 -15.41
C ASN A 857 27.43 79.23 -13.98
N LYS A 858 28.76 79.29 -13.85
CA LYS A 858 29.47 79.57 -12.58
C LYS A 858 30.71 80.44 -12.81
N GLU A 859 30.52 81.72 -13.13
CA GLU A 859 31.51 82.79 -12.85
C GLU A 859 30.92 84.20 -13.08
N ILE A 860 29.92 84.59 -12.28
CA ILE A 860 29.60 86.00 -12.01
C ILE A 860 29.37 86.14 -10.50
N THR A 861 30.09 87.09 -9.89
CA THR A 861 29.98 87.57 -8.50
C THR A 861 29.92 86.49 -7.40
N ASN A 862 31.10 86.13 -6.87
CA ASN A 862 31.31 86.24 -5.43
C ASN A 862 32.10 87.54 -5.19
N ASP A 863 31.71 88.34 -4.21
CA ASP A 863 32.48 89.50 -3.72
C ASP A 863 32.04 89.76 -2.27
N ASN A 864 32.91 89.43 -1.29
CA ASN A 864 32.83 89.76 0.15
C ASN A 864 31.66 89.09 0.94
N ASN A 865 31.82 88.38 2.07
CA ASN A 865 32.94 88.22 3.02
C ASN A 865 32.90 86.83 3.72
N ASP A 866 34.08 86.39 4.16
CA ASP A 866 34.49 85.92 5.51
C ASP A 866 33.57 85.05 6.43
N ASP A 867 34.24 84.00 6.95
CA ASP A 867 34.19 83.39 8.29
C ASP A 867 33.02 82.47 8.78
N ASP A 868 33.41 81.19 8.89
CA ASP A 868 33.30 80.27 10.05
C ASP A 868 32.08 79.36 10.36
N ASP A 869 32.48 78.14 10.78
CA ASP A 869 31.91 77.10 11.65
C ASP A 869 30.65 76.25 11.28
N ASP A 870 30.97 74.96 11.04
CA ASP A 870 30.44 73.71 11.64
C ASP A 870 28.96 73.25 11.55
N ASP A 871 28.83 72.10 10.86
CA ASP A 871 28.09 70.87 11.20
C ASP A 871 26.55 70.79 11.38
N ASP A 872 26.04 69.62 11.01
CA ASP A 872 24.63 69.20 10.90
C ASP A 872 24.05 68.51 12.17
N GLU A 873 22.78 68.08 12.07
CA GLU A 873 22.07 67.09 12.92
C GLU A 873 21.57 67.50 14.33
N ILE A 874 20.26 67.86 14.42
CA ILE A 874 19.43 67.57 15.62
C ILE A 874 18.03 67.04 15.23
N PHE A 875 17.82 65.74 15.50
CA PHE A 875 16.63 65.04 16.04
C PHE A 875 15.16 65.37 15.64
N ASP A 876 14.47 64.29 15.24
CA ASP A 876 13.21 63.73 15.77
C ASP A 876 11.99 64.63 16.17
N ASP A 877 10.99 64.59 15.29
CA ASP A 877 9.64 64.01 15.50
C ASP A 877 8.54 64.71 16.37
N VAL A 878 7.29 64.32 16.09
CA VAL A 878 6.02 64.47 16.87
C VAL A 878 5.17 65.77 16.71
N ASN A 879 3.96 65.58 16.14
CA ASN A 879 2.66 66.27 16.30
C ASN A 879 2.28 67.67 15.71
N GLU A 880 1.20 67.63 14.90
CA GLU A 880 -0.07 68.39 15.00
C GLU A 880 -0.18 69.95 14.89
N THR A 881 -0.32 70.46 13.64
CA THR A 881 -1.26 71.56 13.24
C THR A 881 -1.00 73.00 13.80
N PRO A 882 -1.81 74.08 13.54
CA PRO A 882 -2.90 74.30 12.55
C PRO A 882 -2.90 75.64 11.74
N ILE A 883 -3.56 75.62 10.56
CA ILE A 883 -4.47 76.67 9.97
C ILE A 883 -4.02 78.15 9.78
N GLN A 884 -4.08 78.67 8.53
CA GLN A 884 -4.96 79.83 8.20
C GLN A 884 -5.32 80.07 6.70
N SER A 885 -6.64 80.04 6.44
CA SER A 885 -7.46 80.83 5.48
C SER A 885 -7.04 81.16 4.02
N ILE A 886 -7.98 80.94 3.08
CA ILE A 886 -8.68 81.98 2.29
C ILE A 886 -10.00 81.40 1.71
N THR A 887 -10.97 82.23 1.32
CA THR A 887 -12.40 81.85 1.09
C THR A 887 -12.95 82.13 -0.32
N LYS A 888 -14.07 81.41 -0.66
CA LYS A 888 -15.18 81.68 -1.65
C LYS A 888 -15.62 80.34 -2.31
N THR A 889 -16.88 80.05 -2.71
CA THR A 889 -18.16 80.80 -2.66
C THR A 889 -19.40 79.85 -2.62
N THR A 890 -20.57 80.44 -2.31
CA THR A 890 -21.99 80.04 -2.54
C THR A 890 -22.27 79.25 -3.86
N THR A 891 -23.34 78.46 -4.08
CA THR A 891 -24.80 78.56 -3.75
C THR A 891 -25.59 77.22 -3.83
N ASN A 892 -26.75 77.13 -3.16
CA ASN A 892 -28.07 76.55 -3.58
C ASN A 892 -28.20 75.08 -4.13
N SER A 893 -29.38 74.41 -4.19
CA SER A 893 -30.59 74.31 -3.33
C SER A 893 -31.67 73.40 -4.01
N LEU A 894 -32.61 72.84 -3.22
CA LEU A 894 -34.02 72.49 -3.57
C LEU A 894 -34.40 71.17 -4.32
N ILE A 895 -35.59 70.65 -3.93
CA ILE A 895 -36.42 69.54 -4.51
C ILE A 895 -35.81 68.13 -4.35
N GLY A 896 -36.52 67.05 -3.96
CA GLY A 896 -37.96 66.76 -3.76
C GLY A 896 -38.40 65.55 -4.63
N ASN A 897 -39.32 64.64 -4.27
CA ASN A 897 -40.25 64.57 -3.13
C ASN A 897 -40.88 63.15 -3.00
N LYS A 898 -41.05 62.63 -1.76
CA LYS A 898 -42.19 61.82 -1.23
C LYS A 898 -42.53 60.38 -1.76
N LEU A 899 -42.69 59.35 -0.89
CA LEU A 899 -43.91 58.79 -0.19
C LEU A 899 -44.87 57.97 -1.12
N ILE A 900 -45.67 56.95 -0.74
CA ILE A 900 -45.96 56.14 0.49
C ILE A 900 -46.67 54.83 0.04
N THR A 901 -46.51 53.70 0.77
CA THR A 901 -47.51 52.70 1.27
C THR A 901 -46.73 51.45 1.77
N SER A 902 -46.92 50.77 2.92
CA SER A 902 -48.09 50.27 3.70
C SER A 902 -48.88 49.16 2.98
N VAL A 903 -49.19 47.98 3.54
CA VAL A 903 -49.71 47.66 4.89
C VAL A 903 -49.27 46.25 5.36
N ASN A 904 -49.34 46.02 6.68
CA ASN A 904 -49.41 44.81 7.54
C ASN A 904 -49.93 43.48 6.88
N ALA A 905 -49.86 42.27 7.47
CA ALA A 905 -49.86 41.84 8.89
C ALA A 905 -49.48 40.32 8.99
N ASP A 906 -49.35 39.60 10.13
CA ASP A 906 -49.34 39.93 11.57
C ASP A 906 -48.78 38.73 12.40
N GLN A 907 -48.35 38.97 13.65
CA GLN A 907 -48.42 38.12 14.89
C GLN A 907 -48.10 36.58 14.89
N SER A 908 -47.61 35.94 15.97
CA SER A 908 -47.25 36.38 17.34
C SER A 908 -46.39 35.35 18.12
N CYS A 909 -45.67 35.83 19.17
CA CYS A 909 -45.50 35.30 20.55
C CYS A 909 -45.58 33.77 20.90
N SER A 910 -44.96 33.24 21.96
CA SER A 910 -43.87 33.69 22.87
C SER A 910 -43.67 32.64 24.01
N ARG A 911 -42.45 32.47 24.57
CA ARG A 911 -42.10 32.37 26.02
C ARG A 911 -40.85 31.51 26.31
N SER A 912 -40.18 31.86 27.40
CA SER A 912 -39.04 31.21 28.08
C SER A 912 -39.48 30.85 29.54
N PRO A 913 -38.64 30.62 30.57
CA PRO A 913 -37.18 30.42 30.67
C PRO A 913 -36.77 29.24 31.62
N THR A 914 -35.49 29.19 32.04
CA THR A 914 -34.92 28.39 33.16
C THR A 914 -34.75 26.88 32.90
N ASN A 915 -33.85 26.13 33.57
CA ASN A 915 -33.20 26.39 34.86
C ASN A 915 -31.72 25.92 34.95
N SER A 916 -31.04 26.25 36.06
CA SER A 916 -29.58 26.13 36.23
C SER A 916 -29.08 24.85 36.93
N SER A 917 -27.85 24.45 36.63
CA SER A 917 -26.91 23.85 37.60
C SER A 917 -25.50 24.42 37.38
N ALA A 918 -24.65 24.37 38.40
CA ALA A 918 -23.33 25.01 38.44
C ALA A 918 -22.26 24.09 39.06
N VAL A 919 -21.02 24.60 39.14
CA VAL A 919 -19.82 24.02 39.77
C VAL A 919 -19.03 23.05 38.85
N SER A 920 -17.72 23.18 38.65
CA SER A 920 -16.69 24.04 39.28
C SER A 920 -15.72 24.67 38.27
N PHE A 921 -15.15 25.83 38.64
CA PHE A 921 -13.85 26.28 38.13
C PHE A 921 -12.75 25.74 39.06
N HIS A 922 -11.59 25.39 38.50
CA HIS A 922 -10.32 25.53 39.20
C HIS A 922 -9.37 26.42 38.40
N LYS A 923 -8.78 27.41 39.08
CA LYS A 923 -7.81 28.35 38.49
C LYS A 923 -6.39 27.76 38.53
N PRO A 924 -5.48 28.21 37.64
CA PRO A 924 -4.06 27.88 37.74
C PRO A 924 -3.42 28.52 38.98
N THR A 925 -2.30 27.94 39.42
CA THR A 925 -1.35 28.52 40.40
C THR A 925 0.05 28.52 39.80
N THR A 926 0.93 29.36 40.35
CA THR A 926 2.07 29.94 39.60
C THR A 926 3.38 29.96 40.39
N ILE A 927 4.50 29.86 39.64
CA ILE A 927 5.83 30.43 39.94
C ILE A 927 6.61 29.84 41.13
N SER A 928 7.72 29.16 40.80
CA SER A 928 9.09 29.47 41.29
C SER A 928 10.07 28.57 40.50
N SER A 929 11.01 29.02 39.63
CA SER A 929 11.99 30.14 39.61
C SER A 929 13.41 29.63 39.92
N ILE A 930 14.42 30.31 39.35
CA ILE A 930 15.88 30.02 39.31
C ILE A 930 16.27 29.34 37.97
N ILE A 931 16.97 29.92 36.98
CA ILE A 931 17.94 31.05 36.78
C ILE A 931 19.33 30.50 36.41
N ARG A 932 19.89 31.05 35.31
CA ARG A 932 21.27 30.92 34.80
C ARG A 932 21.67 29.55 34.19
N ASP A 933 22.61 29.48 33.24
CA ASP A 933 23.47 30.52 32.64
C ASP A 933 23.44 30.55 31.10
N LEU A 934 23.79 31.70 30.53
CA LEU A 934 24.08 31.91 29.10
C LEU A 934 25.55 32.35 28.98
N SER A 935 26.34 31.74 28.08
CA SER A 935 27.71 32.21 27.81
C SER A 935 28.05 32.22 26.31
N VAL A 936 28.69 33.31 25.89
CA VAL A 936 28.88 33.76 24.50
C VAL A 936 30.20 33.26 23.90
N LYS A 937 30.23 32.98 22.58
CA LYS A 937 31.36 33.19 21.62
C LYS A 937 30.93 32.77 20.20
N SER A 938 30.81 33.70 19.22
CA SER A 938 31.85 34.24 18.30
C SER A 938 32.30 33.23 17.20
N THR A 939 31.82 33.26 15.93
CA THR A 939 31.97 34.21 14.78
C THR A 939 33.19 33.96 13.86
N ALA A 940 32.98 34.10 12.52
CA ALA A 940 33.92 33.93 11.38
C ALA A 940 34.32 32.44 11.07
N SER A 941 34.58 31.97 9.83
CA SER A 941 34.67 32.52 8.44
C SER A 941 34.46 31.36 7.40
N SER A 942 33.91 31.44 6.16
CA SER A 942 33.74 32.46 5.09
C SER A 942 34.97 32.61 4.14
N ILE A 943 34.98 32.49 2.79
CA ILE A 943 34.02 32.30 1.65
C ILE A 943 34.75 31.54 0.46
N ILE A 944 34.10 31.29 -0.70
CA ILE A 944 34.62 30.89 -2.06
C ILE A 944 34.70 29.34 -2.28
N SER A 945 34.30 28.71 -3.40
CA SER A 945 34.17 29.13 -4.83
C SER A 945 32.90 28.73 -5.63
N THR A 946 32.72 29.47 -6.73
CA THR A 946 31.95 29.26 -7.99
C THR A 946 32.02 27.86 -8.65
N ALA A 947 31.22 27.47 -9.67
CA ALA A 947 29.87 27.84 -10.21
C ALA A 947 29.58 27.06 -11.53
N THR A 948 28.32 26.97 -12.01
CA THR A 948 27.86 26.86 -13.44
C THR A 948 28.33 25.68 -14.35
N THR A 949 27.56 25.04 -15.24
CA THR A 949 26.09 24.96 -15.55
C THR A 949 25.80 23.83 -16.58
N VAL A 950 24.51 23.46 -16.74
CA VAL A 950 23.89 22.84 -17.96
C VAL A 950 24.29 21.41 -18.36
N GLY A 951 23.30 20.58 -18.75
CA GLY A 951 23.52 19.25 -19.33
C GLY A 951 22.29 18.33 -19.35
N SER A 952 21.24 18.69 -20.11
CA SER A 952 20.02 17.87 -20.25
C SER A 952 20.17 16.78 -21.32
N ALA A 953 19.84 15.52 -21.00
CA ALA A 953 19.51 14.50 -22.00
C ALA A 953 18.57 13.43 -21.43
N SER A 954 17.48 13.14 -22.16
CA SER A 954 16.56 12.03 -21.88
C SER A 954 17.12 10.70 -22.41
N GLN A 955 17.06 9.63 -21.62
CA GLN A 955 17.20 8.27 -22.18
C GLN A 955 15.85 7.81 -22.71
N ALA A 956 15.73 7.77 -24.04
CA ALA A 956 14.70 7.04 -24.75
C ALA A 956 15.37 5.90 -25.54
N SER A 957 14.72 4.73 -25.58
CA SER A 957 15.25 3.54 -26.24
C SER A 957 15.14 3.61 -27.77
N LEU A 958 16.23 3.33 -28.46
CA LEU A 958 16.20 2.81 -29.84
C LEU A 958 17.22 1.69 -29.98
N SER A 959 16.72 0.48 -30.23
CA SER A 959 17.44 -0.52 -31.03
C SER A 959 17.34 -0.14 -32.51
N ASP A 960 18.01 -0.92 -33.36
CA ASP A 960 17.77 -0.97 -34.82
C ASP A 960 18.12 0.30 -35.62
N PHE A 961 19.38 0.75 -35.58
CA PHE A 961 20.03 1.43 -36.72
C PHE A 961 21.57 1.37 -36.62
N ASP A 962 22.17 0.24 -36.99
CA ASP A 962 23.62 0.14 -37.24
C ASP A 962 23.94 -1.02 -38.24
N LYS A 963 23.38 -0.88 -39.44
CA LYS A 963 23.77 -1.61 -40.65
C LYS A 963 23.84 -0.60 -41.81
N GLU A 964 24.99 -0.58 -42.48
CA GLU A 964 25.40 0.26 -43.63
C GLU A 964 26.49 1.30 -43.31
N LEU A 965 27.73 0.81 -43.22
CA LEU A 965 28.94 1.56 -43.57
C LEU A 965 30.05 0.56 -43.95
N GLN A 966 30.01 0.12 -45.21
CA GLN A 966 31.01 -0.73 -45.86
C GLN A 966 31.71 0.09 -46.95
N GLU A 967 32.84 -0.44 -47.48
CA GLU A 967 33.65 0.14 -48.58
C GLU A 967 34.48 1.39 -48.22
N PHE A 968 35.80 1.21 -48.06
CA PHE A 968 36.77 1.67 -49.10
C PHE A 968 38.18 1.06 -48.89
N ASP A 969 38.33 -0.18 -49.38
CA ASP A 969 39.42 -0.74 -50.19
C ASP A 969 40.94 -0.69 -49.85
N PHE A 970 41.51 -1.91 -49.86
CA PHE A 970 42.81 -2.36 -50.43
C PHE A 970 44.13 -1.94 -49.73
N ASP A 971 45.25 -2.68 -49.83
CA ASP A 971 45.67 -3.67 -50.85
C ASP A 971 46.38 -4.94 -50.29
N LEU A 972 46.75 -5.87 -51.18
CA LEU A 972 47.07 -7.31 -51.05
C LEU A 972 48.44 -7.72 -50.44
N GLY A 973 48.59 -9.00 -50.01
CA GLY A 973 49.93 -9.56 -49.74
C GLY A 973 50.13 -11.02 -49.22
N LYS A 974 49.72 -12.05 -49.96
CA LYS A 974 50.38 -13.40 -50.10
C LYS A 974 50.54 -14.45 -48.96
N ASP A 975 50.02 -15.65 -49.27
CA ASP A 975 50.68 -16.97 -49.45
C ASP A 975 51.48 -17.73 -48.34
N ASP A 976 51.56 -19.07 -48.56
CA ASP A 976 52.49 -20.11 -48.05
C ASP A 976 52.39 -20.70 -46.60
N ILE A 977 51.63 -21.81 -46.50
CA ILE A 977 52.07 -23.20 -46.18
C ILE A 977 53.45 -23.37 -45.49
N ASP A 978 53.54 -24.05 -44.32
CA ASP A 978 53.91 -25.49 -44.19
C ASP A 978 53.87 -26.02 -42.73
N ASP A 979 54.07 -27.34 -42.54
CA ASP A 979 54.11 -28.09 -41.26
C ASP A 979 55.39 -27.87 -40.40
N THR A 980 55.34 -28.13 -39.07
CA THR A 980 56.09 -29.24 -38.39
C THR A 980 56.06 -29.28 -36.85
N GLU A 981 56.06 -30.52 -36.36
CA GLU A 981 56.43 -31.12 -35.05
C GLU A 981 57.16 -30.30 -33.93
N ASN A 982 56.79 -30.52 -32.65
CA ASN A 982 57.44 -31.53 -31.74
C ASN A 982 56.99 -31.41 -30.26
N ASP A 983 56.80 -32.57 -29.61
CA ASP A 983 56.62 -32.78 -28.16
C ASP A 983 58.01 -32.92 -27.47
N PRO A 984 58.17 -32.89 -26.12
CA PRO A 984 58.03 -34.16 -25.38
C PRO A 984 57.69 -34.12 -23.87
N LEU A 985 57.07 -35.22 -23.42
CA LEU A 985 57.15 -35.85 -22.07
C LEU A 985 56.48 -35.12 -20.86
N VAL A 986 55.78 -35.76 -19.89
CA VAL A 986 54.97 -37.00 -19.72
C VAL A 986 54.94 -37.33 -18.22
N SER A 987 53.74 -37.39 -17.62
CA SER A 987 53.27 -38.45 -16.71
C SER A 987 51.79 -38.18 -16.34
N LYS A 988 50.79 -38.98 -16.76
CA LYS A 988 50.42 -40.37 -16.36
C LYS A 988 49.73 -40.46 -14.98
N GLN A 989 48.74 -41.33 -14.68
CA GLN A 989 47.78 -42.21 -15.42
C GLN A 989 46.82 -42.84 -14.35
N LEU A 990 45.54 -43.19 -14.52
CA LEU A 990 44.54 -42.94 -15.59
C LEU A 990 43.13 -42.72 -14.94
N PHE A 991 42.04 -43.53 -14.89
CA PHE A 991 41.57 -44.74 -15.62
C PHE A 991 40.01 -44.89 -15.62
N LYS A 992 39.28 -44.11 -16.44
CA LYS A 992 37.98 -44.46 -17.10
C LYS A 992 36.71 -44.80 -16.22
N GLN A 993 35.51 -45.20 -16.71
CA GLN A 993 34.78 -45.21 -18.02
C GLN A 993 33.23 -45.39 -17.80
N THR A 994 32.37 -44.86 -18.70
CA THR A 994 30.97 -45.34 -19.03
C THR A 994 29.90 -45.37 -17.90
N VAL A 995 28.59 -45.54 -18.12
CA VAL A 995 27.75 -46.02 -19.26
C VAL A 995 26.54 -45.08 -19.48
N ASP A 996 25.93 -45.16 -20.67
CA ASP A 996 24.69 -44.50 -21.11
C ASP A 996 23.37 -45.09 -20.53
N GLU A 997 22.24 -44.67 -21.11
CA GLU A 997 20.88 -45.26 -21.10
C GLU A 997 19.91 -44.96 -19.92
N ASN A 998 18.95 -44.07 -20.22
CA ASN A 998 17.49 -44.15 -20.00
C ASN A 998 16.91 -45.05 -18.87
N GLU A 999 16.24 -44.39 -17.90
CA GLU A 999 14.80 -44.58 -17.63
C GLU A 999 14.20 -43.29 -17.04
#